data_AF-A0A959IJ57-F1
#
_entry.id   AF-A0A959IJ57-F1
#
_cell.length_a   1.000
_cell.length_b   1.000
_cell.length_c   1.000
_cell.angle_alpha   90.00
_cell.angle_beta   90.00
_cell.angle_gamma   90.00
#
_symmetry.space_group_name_H-M   'P 1'
#
loop_
_entity.id
_entity.type
_entity.pdbx_description
1 polymer ?
#
loop_
_entity_poly.entity_id
_entity_poly.type
_entity_poly.pdbx_seq_one_letter_code
_entity_poly.pdbx_strand_id
1 'polypeptide(L)'
;MLIRNLIIILLLFVAIVPEMQAQQISRPLPPWQEGMLDLHHINTGMGDAAFYIFPDGTTMLVDAGELPPNDPRAGTPRNTVIHPNDSKTAPEWIVRYIQRFMPAFRPQAELDYALITHFHDDHWGSIYPGAKGSANGDYILTGITAVGDAIPIHMLLDRGYPDYDYPLDYLGQEAKQIQAFDLRYKLWFDDFNNYRSFIKTQMEQNGMQAARLQVGSKNQIILQYQPEKFLNFHVRNVKSNGTIWTGTGEETFEYLPNPESLPLKQRPGENPCSNAIRIKYGAFDYFTGGDLSGVADLGRPWWTDVETPVARAIGPTDVTTLNHHGNQDAMNAYFIETLQPRVYIHQNWSSDHPGHQVLRRMTSEALYPGPRDLFATNMLEANKIVIGPSLEHAYKSTEGHILVRVQPGGATYQVIILDDGSDEYLVKAVFGPYEAKDVPYSPGYQNKLIAHRGGIVEGKYAENSEKAIEAAISAGYYMLELDLRETKDGKIIVHHDPDFHKFYGVDQQVSKLDWKEIRTFRATPGNTPPLQLEDALGLCKNKIQIMVDTKDEGHPDTFYENLEQQLSGHDLLQHALIIGSEENRAWFKGKAKVGIGLEALKQAVQAREDVADLYFLFMHGNELTPEIVAYAEKYGVLVVPSVNLFHYTDIDPMVGARRDIEMLKEEGVRYFQIDSEFDGWLLPLGGE
;
A
#
# COMPACT_ATOMS: atom_id res chain seq x y z
N MET A 1 -6.73 -9.54 -86.41
CA MET A 1 -7.14 -10.95 -86.25
C MET A 1 -6.24 -11.55 -85.17
N LEU A 2 -6.84 -12.00 -84.04
CA LEU A 2 -6.29 -12.81 -82.93
C LEU A 2 -5.07 -12.23 -82.14
N ILE A 3 -5.21 -11.83 -80.87
CA ILE A 3 -5.38 -12.63 -79.63
C ILE A 3 -4.20 -13.60 -79.38
N ARG A 4 -3.33 -13.33 -78.37
CA ARG A 4 -3.24 -14.05 -77.07
C ARG A 4 -1.95 -13.76 -76.28
N ASN A 5 -2.11 -13.74 -74.95
CA ASN A 5 -1.14 -14.02 -73.86
C ASN A 5 -0.30 -12.87 -73.30
N LEU A 6 -0.87 -12.17 -72.32
CA LEU A 6 -0.11 -11.55 -71.22
C LEU A 6 -0.28 -12.46 -69.99
N ILE A 7 0.81 -13.10 -69.55
CA ILE A 7 0.87 -13.85 -68.29
C ILE A 7 1.25 -12.87 -67.19
N ILE A 8 0.35 -12.66 -66.22
CA ILE A 8 0.64 -11.96 -64.97
C ILE A 8 1.21 -13.00 -63.99
N ILE A 9 2.47 -12.82 -63.60
CA ILE A 9 3.08 -13.53 -62.47
C ILE A 9 2.64 -12.80 -61.21
N LEU A 10 1.72 -13.40 -60.45
CA LEU A 10 1.38 -12.97 -59.10
C LEU A 10 2.32 -13.71 -58.13
N LEU A 11 3.33 -13.02 -57.62
CA LEU A 11 4.16 -13.50 -56.50
C LEU A 11 3.31 -13.43 -55.23
N LEU A 12 2.79 -14.57 -54.79
CA LEU A 12 2.22 -14.76 -53.45
C LEU A 12 3.36 -14.72 -52.42
N PHE A 13 3.58 -13.56 -51.83
CA PHE A 13 4.22 -13.47 -50.52
C PHE A 13 3.23 -14.05 -49.50
N VAL A 14 3.37 -15.34 -49.19
CA VAL A 14 2.78 -15.90 -47.97
C VAL A 14 3.60 -15.34 -46.82
N ALA A 15 3.07 -14.31 -46.17
CA ALA A 15 3.55 -13.92 -44.84
C ALA A 15 3.30 -15.12 -43.92
N ILE A 16 4.38 -15.81 -43.54
CA ILE A 16 4.35 -16.76 -42.43
C ILE A 16 4.18 -15.90 -41.17
N VAL A 17 2.93 -15.66 -40.80
CA VAL A 17 2.60 -15.18 -39.46
C VAL A 17 2.91 -16.35 -38.53
N PRO A 18 3.78 -16.21 -37.52
CA PRO A 18 3.94 -17.26 -36.53
C PRO A 18 2.58 -17.44 -35.84
N GLU A 19 2.00 -18.63 -35.96
CA GLU A 19 0.83 -19.02 -35.17
C GLU A 19 1.18 -18.82 -33.69
N MET A 20 0.60 -17.79 -33.06
CA MET A 20 0.45 -17.80 -31.61
C MET A 20 -0.34 -19.07 -31.28
N GLN A 21 0.33 -20.10 -30.76
CA GLN A 21 -0.34 -21.31 -30.28
C GLN A 21 -1.25 -20.90 -29.12
N ALA A 22 -2.55 -20.77 -29.42
CA ALA A 22 -3.56 -20.55 -28.39
C ALA A 22 -3.46 -21.68 -27.35
N GLN A 23 -3.63 -21.32 -26.08
CA GLN A 23 -3.60 -22.26 -24.97
C GLN A 23 -4.70 -23.33 -25.15
N GLN A 24 -4.33 -24.61 -25.23
CA GLN A 24 -5.27 -25.71 -25.43
C GLN A 24 -5.45 -26.53 -24.15
N ILE A 25 -6.71 -26.76 -23.76
CA ILE A 25 -7.06 -27.63 -22.63
C ILE A 25 -6.56 -29.06 -22.90
N SER A 26 -6.10 -29.73 -21.85
CA SER A 26 -5.51 -31.08 -21.88
C SER A 26 -4.27 -31.21 -22.76
N ARG A 27 -3.57 -30.09 -23.02
CA ARG A 27 -2.24 -30.06 -23.63
C ARG A 27 -1.22 -29.48 -22.65
N PRO A 28 0.09 -29.77 -22.81
CA PRO A 28 1.13 -29.07 -22.07
C PRO A 28 1.05 -27.55 -22.29
N LEU A 29 1.37 -26.77 -21.25
CA LEU A 29 1.51 -25.32 -21.37
C LEU A 29 2.58 -24.97 -22.41
N PRO A 30 2.28 -24.16 -23.44
CA PRO A 30 3.28 -23.62 -24.35
C PRO A 30 4.39 -22.90 -23.56
N PRO A 31 5.66 -23.10 -23.95
CA PRO A 31 6.79 -22.48 -23.27
C PRO A 31 6.64 -20.95 -23.20
N TRP A 32 7.20 -20.36 -22.16
CA TRP A 32 7.38 -18.93 -22.05
C TRP A 32 8.16 -18.39 -23.27
N GLN A 33 7.84 -17.17 -23.69
CA GLN A 33 8.53 -16.46 -24.79
C GLN A 33 8.99 -15.07 -24.31
N GLU A 34 10.08 -14.58 -24.90
CA GLU A 34 10.62 -13.24 -24.60
C GLU A 34 9.52 -12.17 -24.64
N GLY A 35 9.47 -11.33 -23.61
CA GLY A 35 8.46 -10.31 -23.40
C GLY A 35 7.24 -10.76 -22.60
N MET A 36 7.00 -12.05 -22.38
CA MET A 36 5.94 -12.49 -21.46
C MET A 36 6.39 -12.31 -20.00
N LEU A 37 5.46 -12.01 -19.10
CA LEU A 37 5.66 -12.16 -17.66
C LEU A 37 4.78 -13.33 -17.18
N ASP A 38 5.41 -14.36 -16.64
CA ASP A 38 4.71 -15.51 -16.05
C ASP A 38 4.87 -15.49 -14.52
N LEU A 39 3.74 -15.54 -13.81
CA LEU A 39 3.68 -15.65 -12.36
C LEU A 39 3.02 -16.99 -11.99
N HIS A 40 3.83 -17.99 -11.67
CA HIS A 40 3.35 -19.33 -11.32
C HIS A 40 3.19 -19.48 -9.81
N HIS A 41 2.00 -19.83 -9.34
CA HIS A 41 1.72 -20.23 -7.96
C HIS A 41 1.60 -21.74 -7.89
N ILE A 42 2.51 -22.36 -7.14
CA ILE A 42 2.76 -23.80 -7.17
C ILE A 42 2.00 -24.46 -6.04
N ASN A 43 0.96 -25.23 -6.35
CA ASN A 43 0.32 -26.10 -5.37
C ASN A 43 1.23 -27.30 -5.00
N THR A 44 1.86 -27.25 -3.84
CA THR A 44 2.44 -28.44 -3.18
C THR A 44 1.56 -28.96 -2.05
N GLY A 45 0.54 -28.21 -1.65
CA GLY A 45 -0.29 -28.45 -0.48
C GLY A 45 0.44 -28.32 0.86
N MET A 46 1.64 -27.71 0.90
CA MET A 46 2.48 -27.66 2.12
C MET A 46 2.91 -26.23 2.50
N GLY A 47 2.35 -25.21 1.86
CA GLY A 47 2.68 -23.80 2.08
C GLY A 47 2.69 -23.00 0.78
N ASP A 48 3.19 -21.77 0.85
CA ASP A 48 3.35 -20.87 -0.29
C ASP A 48 4.62 -21.18 -1.09
N ALA A 49 4.49 -21.13 -2.41
CA ALA A 49 5.61 -21.20 -3.34
C ALA A 49 5.19 -20.60 -4.68
N ALA A 50 5.90 -19.57 -5.13
CA ALA A 50 5.63 -18.94 -6.40
C ALA A 50 6.90 -18.73 -7.25
N PHE A 51 6.87 -19.18 -8.49
CA PHE A 51 7.97 -19.05 -9.45
C PHE A 51 7.63 -18.04 -10.54
N TYR A 52 8.45 -17.00 -10.66
CA TYR A 52 8.26 -15.90 -11.59
C TYR A 52 9.31 -15.95 -12.70
N ILE A 53 8.86 -15.67 -13.92
CA ILE A 53 9.71 -15.48 -15.10
C ILE A 53 9.40 -14.09 -15.66
N PHE A 54 10.35 -13.17 -15.51
CA PHE A 54 10.23 -11.78 -15.96
C PHE A 54 10.41 -11.66 -17.48
N PRO A 55 10.07 -10.51 -18.09
CA PRO A 55 10.06 -10.33 -19.55
C PRO A 55 11.36 -10.65 -20.30
N ASP A 56 12.52 -10.52 -19.66
CA ASP A 56 13.81 -10.88 -20.26
C ASP A 56 14.30 -12.30 -19.90
N GLY A 57 13.49 -13.06 -19.17
CA GLY A 57 13.79 -14.39 -18.66
C GLY A 57 14.54 -14.41 -17.32
N THR A 58 14.65 -13.27 -16.63
CA THR A 58 15.06 -13.22 -15.22
C THR A 58 14.09 -14.04 -14.37
N THR A 59 14.60 -14.86 -13.46
CA THR A 59 13.82 -15.78 -12.64
C THR A 59 13.83 -15.40 -11.17
N MET A 60 12.69 -15.59 -10.51
CA MET A 60 12.55 -15.34 -9.09
C MET A 60 11.68 -16.41 -8.43
N LEU A 61 12.09 -16.92 -7.27
CA LEU A 61 11.25 -17.72 -6.40
C LEU A 61 10.77 -16.87 -5.22
N VAL A 62 9.47 -16.85 -4.93
CA VAL A 62 8.92 -16.27 -3.70
C VAL A 62 8.40 -17.40 -2.86
N ASP A 63 9.04 -17.59 -1.71
CA ASP A 63 8.80 -18.66 -0.77
C ASP A 63 8.99 -20.09 -1.33
N ALA A 64 9.19 -21.02 -0.41
CA ALA A 64 9.22 -22.45 -0.64
C ALA A 64 8.80 -23.14 0.67
N GLY A 65 7.52 -23.01 1.01
CA GLY A 65 6.93 -23.56 2.22
C GLY A 65 6.98 -25.09 2.28
N GLU A 66 7.22 -25.60 3.49
CA GLU A 66 7.12 -27.02 3.79
C GLU A 66 6.74 -27.24 5.25
N LEU A 67 5.46 -27.55 5.48
CA LEU A 67 5.00 -28.06 6.76
C LEU A 67 5.59 -29.45 7.04
N PRO A 68 6.06 -29.72 8.28
CA PRO A 68 6.55 -31.05 8.63
C PRO A 68 5.49 -32.14 8.43
N PRO A 69 5.82 -33.29 7.82
CA PRO A 69 4.87 -34.39 7.63
C PRO A 69 4.30 -34.95 8.94
N ASN A 70 4.98 -34.73 10.06
CA ASN A 70 4.57 -35.13 11.41
C ASN A 70 3.95 -33.98 12.23
N ASP A 71 3.76 -32.81 11.65
CA ASP A 71 3.08 -31.69 12.31
C ASP A 71 1.62 -32.07 12.60
N PRO A 72 1.04 -31.72 13.76
CA PRO A 72 -0.38 -31.93 14.03
C PRO A 72 -1.33 -31.30 13.01
N ARG A 73 -0.87 -30.29 12.26
CA ARG A 73 -1.56 -29.69 11.12
C ARG A 73 -1.49 -30.62 9.91
N ALA A 74 -0.34 -31.23 9.59
CA ALA A 74 -0.15 -31.96 8.33
C ALA A 74 -1.05 -33.22 8.20
N GLY A 75 -1.63 -33.42 7.01
CA GLY A 75 -2.34 -34.65 6.64
C GLY A 75 -3.65 -34.92 7.39
N THR A 76 -4.20 -33.92 8.09
CA THR A 76 -5.50 -34.01 8.76
C THR A 76 -6.62 -33.49 7.84
N PRO A 77 -7.91 -33.78 8.09
CA PRO A 77 -9.02 -33.14 7.36
C PRO A 77 -9.05 -31.61 7.45
N ARG A 78 -8.27 -31.02 8.36
CA ARG A 78 -8.09 -29.57 8.53
C ARG A 78 -7.05 -29.00 7.56
N ASN A 79 -6.20 -29.83 6.95
CA ASN A 79 -5.07 -29.36 6.15
C ASN A 79 -4.90 -30.16 4.86
N THR A 80 -4.23 -29.55 3.90
CA THR A 80 -3.98 -30.19 2.61
C THR A 80 -2.96 -31.32 2.73
N VAL A 81 -2.97 -32.19 1.72
CA VAL A 81 -1.96 -33.23 1.54
C VAL A 81 -0.94 -32.76 0.52
N ILE A 82 0.18 -33.47 0.44
CA ILE A 82 1.22 -33.16 -0.53
C ILE A 82 0.74 -33.43 -1.96
N HIS A 83 0.92 -32.46 -2.85
CA HIS A 83 0.56 -32.52 -4.26
C HIS A 83 1.79 -32.61 -5.17
N PRO A 84 1.74 -33.42 -6.24
CA PRO A 84 0.65 -34.33 -6.64
C PRO A 84 0.50 -35.57 -5.74
N ASN A 85 1.55 -35.97 -5.02
CA ASN A 85 1.55 -37.12 -4.11
C ASN A 85 2.83 -37.12 -3.25
N ASP A 86 2.92 -38.07 -2.32
CA ASP A 86 3.99 -38.20 -1.32
C ASP A 86 5.24 -38.95 -1.82
N SER A 87 5.35 -39.24 -3.12
CA SER A 87 6.56 -39.86 -3.68
C SER A 87 7.79 -38.94 -3.69
N LYS A 88 7.60 -37.66 -3.42
CA LYS A 88 8.63 -36.63 -3.25
C LYS A 88 8.21 -35.68 -2.13
N THR A 89 9.17 -34.97 -1.56
CA THR A 89 8.90 -33.87 -0.63
C THR A 89 8.37 -32.64 -1.38
N ALA A 90 7.79 -31.68 -0.65
CA ALA A 90 7.30 -30.43 -1.24
C ALA A 90 8.38 -29.68 -2.03
N PRO A 91 9.61 -29.45 -1.50
CA PRO A 91 10.66 -28.78 -2.26
C PRO A 91 11.17 -29.61 -3.45
N GLU A 92 11.15 -30.95 -3.39
CA GLU A 92 11.48 -31.79 -4.54
C GLU A 92 10.47 -31.60 -5.69
N TRP A 93 9.18 -31.37 -5.38
CA TRP A 93 8.16 -30.99 -6.38
C TRP A 93 8.34 -29.56 -6.90
N ILE A 94 8.72 -28.60 -6.05
CA ILE A 94 9.04 -27.22 -6.46
C ILE A 94 10.22 -27.22 -7.45
N VAL A 95 11.31 -27.91 -7.12
CA VAL A 95 12.50 -28.06 -7.99
C VAL A 95 12.10 -28.61 -9.35
N ARG A 96 11.26 -29.65 -9.37
CA ARG A 96 10.79 -30.26 -10.62
C ARG A 96 9.94 -29.30 -11.45
N TYR A 97 9.07 -28.53 -10.80
CA TYR A 97 8.24 -27.52 -11.45
C TYR A 97 9.11 -26.42 -12.07
N ILE A 98 10.07 -25.88 -11.32
CA ILE A 98 11.01 -24.86 -11.80
C ILE A 98 11.79 -25.37 -13.01
N GLN A 99 12.35 -26.59 -12.94
CA GLN A 99 13.06 -27.20 -14.07
C GLN A 99 12.18 -27.38 -15.30
N ARG A 100 10.88 -27.66 -15.13
CA ARG A 100 9.94 -27.83 -16.23
C ARG A 100 9.65 -26.52 -16.97
N PHE A 101 9.54 -25.41 -16.24
CA PHE A 101 9.12 -24.11 -16.76
C PHE A 101 10.26 -23.11 -16.97
N MET A 102 11.50 -23.48 -16.60
CA MET A 102 12.69 -22.68 -16.87
C MET A 102 12.76 -22.27 -18.37
N PRO A 103 13.07 -21.00 -18.70
CA PRO A 103 13.19 -20.56 -20.08
C PRO A 103 14.16 -21.43 -20.88
N ALA A 104 13.81 -21.76 -22.13
CA ALA A 104 14.56 -22.74 -22.93
C ALA A 104 16.03 -22.37 -23.19
N PHE A 105 16.38 -21.08 -23.13
CA PHE A 105 17.76 -20.61 -23.26
C PHE A 105 18.59 -20.80 -21.97
N ARG A 106 17.97 -21.23 -20.86
CA ARG A 106 18.57 -21.60 -19.58
C ARG A 106 18.42 -23.11 -19.33
N PRO A 107 19.18 -23.96 -20.06
CA PRO A 107 19.05 -25.41 -19.93
C PRO A 107 19.52 -25.94 -18.56
N GLN A 108 20.32 -25.17 -17.83
CA GLN A 108 20.64 -25.42 -16.43
C GLN A 108 19.77 -24.49 -15.60
N ALA A 109 18.92 -25.08 -14.74
CA ALA A 109 18.03 -24.32 -13.89
C ALA A 109 18.84 -23.58 -12.82
N GLU A 110 18.67 -22.25 -12.79
CA GLU A 110 19.22 -21.35 -11.79
C GLU A 110 18.18 -20.27 -11.48
N LEU A 111 18.23 -19.72 -10.27
CA LEU A 111 17.38 -18.63 -9.81
C LEU A 111 18.21 -17.36 -9.69
N ASP A 112 17.82 -16.29 -10.40
CA ASP A 112 18.47 -15.00 -10.24
C ASP A 112 18.14 -14.40 -8.87
N TYR A 113 16.89 -14.59 -8.43
CA TYR A 113 16.41 -14.14 -7.13
C TYR A 113 15.64 -15.25 -6.38
N ALA A 114 15.73 -15.23 -5.07
CA ALA A 114 14.75 -15.84 -4.18
C ALA A 114 14.35 -14.82 -3.11
N LEU A 115 13.08 -14.79 -2.71
CA LEU A 115 12.56 -13.95 -1.63
C LEU A 115 11.83 -14.82 -0.62
N ILE A 116 12.23 -14.72 0.64
CA ILE A 116 11.46 -15.23 1.77
C ILE A 116 10.63 -14.09 2.32
N THR A 117 9.30 -14.24 2.35
CA THR A 117 8.41 -13.19 2.86
C THR A 117 8.63 -12.98 4.35
N HIS A 118 8.54 -14.04 5.14
CA HIS A 118 8.81 -14.04 6.58
C HIS A 118 9.18 -15.45 7.05
N PHE A 119 9.46 -15.57 8.33
CA PHE A 119 10.04 -16.77 8.93
C PHE A 119 8.96 -17.67 9.51
N HIS A 120 8.10 -18.23 8.66
CA HIS A 120 7.18 -19.30 9.02
C HIS A 120 7.36 -20.53 8.12
N ASP A 121 7.04 -21.70 8.68
CA ASP A 121 7.33 -23.00 8.07
C ASP A 121 6.62 -23.22 6.73
N ASP A 122 5.41 -22.67 6.59
CA ASP A 122 4.64 -22.59 5.36
C ASP A 122 5.17 -21.57 4.33
N HIS A 123 6.30 -20.88 4.59
CA HIS A 123 6.96 -19.98 3.65
C HIS A 123 8.41 -20.36 3.34
N TRP A 124 9.15 -20.94 4.29
CA TRP A 124 10.56 -21.31 4.09
C TRP A 124 10.90 -22.79 4.37
N GLY A 125 9.98 -23.57 4.95
CA GLY A 125 10.18 -24.93 5.44
C GLY A 125 10.52 -25.06 6.94
N SER A 126 10.32 -26.25 7.51
CA SER A 126 10.69 -26.58 8.90
C SER A 126 11.42 -27.91 8.98
N ILE A 127 12.33 -28.07 9.95
CA ILE A 127 13.10 -29.28 10.18
C ILE A 127 12.26 -30.32 10.93
N TYR A 128 12.44 -31.59 10.59
CA TYR A 128 11.76 -32.68 11.29
C TYR A 128 12.56 -33.99 11.27
N PRO A 129 12.27 -34.92 12.20
CA PRO A 129 12.93 -36.23 12.22
C PRO A 129 12.76 -36.96 10.89
N GLY A 130 13.89 -37.32 10.26
CA GLY A 130 13.91 -38.03 8.99
C GLY A 130 14.06 -37.14 7.75
N ALA A 131 14.02 -35.81 7.91
CA ALA A 131 14.46 -34.90 6.84
C ALA A 131 15.93 -35.16 6.47
N LYS A 132 16.25 -35.08 5.17
CA LYS A 132 17.60 -35.36 4.67
C LYS A 132 18.54 -34.19 5.00
N GLY A 133 19.78 -34.48 5.35
CA GLY A 133 20.84 -33.47 5.40
C GLY A 133 21.38 -33.15 4.00
N SER A 134 21.89 -31.94 3.80
CA SER A 134 22.62 -31.57 2.59
C SER A 134 23.92 -32.38 2.50
N ALA A 135 24.29 -32.77 1.28
CA ALA A 135 25.62 -33.31 1.02
C ALA A 135 26.70 -32.21 0.88
N ASN A 136 26.27 -30.95 0.75
CA ASN A 136 27.10 -29.79 0.44
C ASN A 136 27.33 -28.88 1.66
N GLY A 137 26.61 -29.07 2.77
CA GLY A 137 26.72 -28.23 3.96
C GLY A 137 26.09 -28.80 5.21
N ASP A 138 26.28 -28.09 6.33
CA ASP A 138 25.72 -28.44 7.63
C ASP A 138 24.32 -27.82 7.81
N TYR A 139 23.40 -28.24 6.96
CA TYR A 139 21.98 -27.89 7.02
C TYR A 139 21.11 -29.05 6.51
N ILE A 140 19.86 -29.05 6.95
CA ILE A 140 18.79 -29.98 6.60
C ILE A 140 18.06 -29.43 5.39
N LEU A 141 17.72 -30.33 4.46
CA LEU A 141 17.02 -30.04 3.21
C LEU A 141 15.51 -30.02 3.43
N THR A 142 14.98 -28.85 3.78
CA THR A 142 13.54 -28.55 3.81
C THR A 142 13.24 -27.20 3.16
N GLY A 143 12.05 -27.07 2.58
CA GLY A 143 11.58 -25.84 1.92
C GLY A 143 12.64 -25.17 1.05
N ILE A 144 12.96 -23.89 1.33
CA ILE A 144 13.93 -23.11 0.52
C ILE A 144 15.34 -23.70 0.56
N THR A 145 15.75 -24.31 1.67
CA THR A 145 17.10 -24.87 1.80
C THR A 145 17.29 -26.09 0.90
N ALA A 146 16.23 -26.88 0.69
CA ALA A 146 16.22 -27.98 -0.27
C ALA A 146 16.20 -27.49 -1.72
N VAL A 147 15.40 -26.46 -2.02
CA VAL A 147 15.34 -25.86 -3.36
C VAL A 147 16.70 -25.26 -3.73
N GLY A 148 17.31 -24.45 -2.85
CA GLY A 148 18.60 -23.81 -3.09
C GLY A 148 19.79 -24.76 -3.10
N ASP A 149 19.68 -25.94 -2.49
CA ASP A 149 20.69 -27.01 -2.61
C ASP A 149 20.66 -27.67 -4.00
N ALA A 150 19.46 -27.76 -4.60
CA ALA A 150 19.25 -28.41 -5.90
C ALA A 150 19.34 -27.45 -7.10
N ILE A 151 18.96 -26.18 -6.91
CA ILE A 151 18.94 -25.13 -7.92
C ILE A 151 19.70 -23.93 -7.36
N PRO A 152 20.85 -23.53 -7.95
CA PRO A 152 21.62 -22.39 -7.47
C PRO A 152 20.79 -21.11 -7.41
N ILE A 153 20.94 -20.35 -6.33
CA ILE A 153 20.34 -19.02 -6.12
C ILE A 153 21.45 -17.98 -6.17
N HIS A 154 21.31 -16.96 -7.02
CA HIS A 154 22.30 -15.88 -7.13
C HIS A 154 22.09 -14.83 -6.04
N MET A 155 20.86 -14.40 -5.78
CA MET A 155 20.51 -13.44 -4.73
C MET A 155 19.32 -13.93 -3.89
N LEU A 156 19.55 -14.16 -2.59
CA LEU A 156 18.50 -14.46 -1.62
C LEU A 156 18.15 -13.21 -0.81
N LEU A 157 16.88 -12.81 -0.86
CA LEU A 157 16.34 -11.69 -0.13
C LEU A 157 15.47 -12.20 1.02
N ASP A 158 15.64 -11.64 2.20
CA ASP A 158 14.73 -11.84 3.33
C ASP A 158 14.49 -10.54 4.10
N ARG A 159 13.75 -10.61 5.21
CA ARG A 159 13.43 -9.41 6.01
C ARG A 159 14.51 -9.03 7.04
N GLY A 160 15.47 -9.90 7.32
CA GLY A 160 16.33 -9.79 8.51
C GLY A 160 17.82 -9.67 8.24
N TYR A 161 18.32 -10.09 7.07
CA TYR A 161 19.75 -10.22 6.84
C TYR A 161 20.54 -8.88 6.94
N PRO A 162 21.76 -8.86 7.51
CA PRO A 162 22.41 -9.93 8.28
C PRO A 162 22.12 -9.86 9.80
N ASP A 163 21.39 -8.84 10.24
CA ASP A 163 21.32 -8.46 11.67
C ASP A 163 20.30 -9.31 12.42
N TYR A 164 19.15 -9.58 11.80
CA TYR A 164 18.05 -10.37 12.37
C TYR A 164 17.63 -9.88 13.75
N ASP A 165 17.50 -8.56 13.90
CA ASP A 165 17.32 -7.85 15.16
C ASP A 165 15.88 -7.33 15.39
N TYR A 166 14.96 -7.65 14.48
CA TYR A 166 13.57 -7.23 14.53
C TYR A 166 12.58 -8.39 14.31
N PRO A 167 11.43 -8.45 15.04
CA PRO A 167 11.07 -7.62 16.20
C PRO A 167 11.77 -8.09 17.49
N LEU A 168 12.62 -9.12 17.39
CA LEU A 168 13.47 -9.64 18.45
C LEU A 168 14.90 -9.74 17.93
N ASP A 169 15.88 -9.58 18.82
CA ASP A 169 17.27 -9.94 18.54
C ASP A 169 17.41 -11.46 18.52
N TYR A 170 17.26 -12.05 17.33
CA TYR A 170 17.32 -13.50 17.13
C TYR A 170 18.72 -14.08 17.33
N LEU A 171 19.76 -13.23 17.32
CA LEU A 171 21.16 -13.64 17.49
C LEU A 171 21.67 -13.42 18.92
N GLY A 172 20.96 -12.59 19.68
CA GLY A 172 21.35 -12.13 21.00
C GLY A 172 21.00 -13.06 22.16
N GLN A 173 21.15 -12.50 23.36
CA GLN A 173 20.92 -13.21 24.61
C GLN A 173 19.43 -13.40 24.92
N GLU A 174 18.57 -12.50 24.44
CA GLU A 174 17.11 -12.57 24.64
C GLU A 174 16.52 -13.81 23.95
N ALA A 175 16.91 -14.08 22.69
CA ALA A 175 16.53 -15.30 21.97
C ALA A 175 16.87 -16.59 22.74
N LYS A 176 18.09 -16.68 23.29
CA LYS A 176 18.53 -17.84 24.08
C LYS A 176 17.70 -18.03 25.35
N GLN A 177 17.24 -16.94 25.96
CA GLN A 177 16.38 -17.02 27.13
C GLN A 177 14.97 -17.50 26.75
N ILE A 178 14.37 -16.97 25.67
CA ILE A 178 13.05 -17.39 25.20
C ILE A 178 13.02 -18.88 24.85
N GLN A 179 14.07 -19.37 24.15
CA GLN A 179 14.23 -20.78 23.80
C GLN A 179 14.18 -21.73 25.00
N ALA A 180 14.60 -21.27 26.18
CA ALA A 180 14.69 -22.12 27.39
C ALA A 180 13.33 -22.40 28.05
N PHE A 181 12.27 -21.64 27.72
CA PHE A 181 10.99 -21.70 28.46
C PHE A 181 9.76 -22.11 27.62
N ASP A 182 9.83 -22.16 26.28
CA ASP A 182 8.73 -22.64 25.43
C ASP A 182 9.27 -23.47 24.25
N LEU A 183 8.84 -24.75 24.18
CA LEU A 183 9.27 -25.70 23.15
C LEU A 183 8.92 -25.25 21.72
N ARG A 184 7.85 -24.47 21.52
CA ARG A 184 7.47 -23.98 20.19
C ARG A 184 8.48 -22.98 19.65
N TYR A 185 8.96 -22.08 20.52
CA TYR A 185 10.03 -21.17 20.15
C TYR A 185 11.33 -21.92 19.87
N LYS A 186 11.64 -22.97 20.64
CA LYS A 186 12.82 -23.80 20.35
C LYS A 186 12.80 -24.36 18.92
N LEU A 187 11.69 -24.96 18.49
CA LEU A 187 11.57 -25.52 17.14
C LEU A 187 11.75 -24.44 16.06
N TRP A 188 11.08 -23.30 16.22
CA TRP A 188 11.23 -22.16 15.31
C TRP A 188 12.69 -21.68 15.21
N PHE A 189 13.41 -21.62 16.34
CA PHE A 189 14.82 -21.24 16.34
C PHE A 189 15.73 -22.30 15.72
N ASP A 190 15.39 -23.59 15.85
CA ASP A 190 16.12 -24.65 15.17
C ASP A 190 15.96 -24.51 13.63
N ASP A 191 14.76 -24.18 13.14
CA ASP A 191 14.47 -23.87 11.73
C ASP A 191 15.26 -22.65 11.24
N PHE A 192 15.21 -21.55 12.00
CA PHE A 192 15.94 -20.32 11.68
C PHE A 192 17.45 -20.54 11.63
N ASN A 193 18.00 -21.33 12.56
CA ASN A 193 19.43 -21.67 12.55
C ASN A 193 19.80 -22.55 11.35
N ASN A 194 18.93 -23.49 10.95
CA ASN A 194 19.10 -24.29 9.74
C ASN A 194 19.17 -23.41 8.49
N TYR A 195 18.22 -22.48 8.35
CA TYR A 195 18.18 -21.50 7.26
C TYR A 195 19.44 -20.64 7.20
N ARG A 196 19.94 -20.17 8.35
CA ARG A 196 21.20 -19.41 8.42
C ARG A 196 22.42 -20.23 8.05
N SER A 197 22.50 -21.50 8.46
CA SER A 197 23.57 -22.41 8.05
C SER A 197 23.56 -22.65 6.54
N PHE A 198 22.37 -22.78 5.94
CA PHE A 198 22.19 -22.82 4.49
C PHE A 198 22.73 -21.56 3.82
N ILE A 199 22.29 -20.37 4.25
CA ILE A 199 22.77 -19.09 3.68
C ILE A 199 24.28 -19.01 3.73
N LYS A 200 24.86 -19.21 4.90
CA LYS A 200 26.31 -19.15 5.10
C LYS A 200 27.04 -20.08 4.14
N THR A 201 26.60 -21.34 4.06
CA THR A 201 27.22 -22.33 3.19
C THR A 201 27.14 -21.94 1.72
N GLN A 202 25.97 -21.53 1.24
CA GLN A 202 25.77 -21.15 -0.15
C GLN A 202 26.56 -19.91 -0.54
N MET A 203 26.69 -18.93 0.36
CA MET A 203 27.55 -17.76 0.13
C MET A 203 29.03 -18.16 0.05
N GLU A 204 29.50 -19.01 0.97
CA GLU A 204 30.91 -19.42 1.05
C GLU A 204 31.33 -20.35 -0.10
N GLN A 205 30.43 -21.23 -0.55
CA GLN A 205 30.77 -22.31 -1.48
C GLN A 205 30.26 -22.12 -2.90
N ASN A 206 29.10 -21.46 -3.07
CA ASN A 206 28.38 -21.40 -4.34
C ASN A 206 28.20 -19.97 -4.87
N GLY A 207 28.73 -18.96 -4.18
CA GLY A 207 28.72 -17.57 -4.63
C GLY A 207 27.36 -16.87 -4.51
N MET A 208 26.40 -17.47 -3.81
CA MET A 208 25.12 -16.82 -3.49
C MET A 208 25.38 -15.51 -2.73
N GLN A 209 24.57 -14.50 -2.99
CA GLN A 209 24.49 -13.28 -2.19
C GLN A 209 23.23 -13.31 -1.34
N ALA A 210 23.29 -12.69 -0.16
CA ALA A 210 22.13 -12.52 0.70
C ALA A 210 21.99 -11.05 1.14
N ALA A 211 20.77 -10.55 1.18
CA ALA A 211 20.49 -9.17 1.59
C ALA A 211 19.09 -9.03 2.20
N ARG A 212 18.88 -8.00 3.03
CA ARG A 212 17.52 -7.59 3.40
C ARG A 212 16.81 -6.96 2.23
N LEU A 213 15.49 -7.11 2.15
CA LEU A 213 14.67 -6.33 1.22
C LEU A 213 14.74 -4.83 1.57
N GLN A 214 15.18 -4.00 0.63
CA GLN A 214 15.34 -2.56 0.80
C GLN A 214 14.03 -1.86 0.45
N VAL A 215 13.23 -1.52 1.46
CA VAL A 215 11.91 -0.88 1.27
C VAL A 215 12.04 0.43 0.49
N GLY A 216 11.10 0.68 -0.41
CA GLY A 216 11.10 1.83 -1.29
C GLY A 216 12.00 1.66 -2.52
N SER A 217 12.91 0.68 -2.59
CA SER A 217 13.77 0.51 -3.76
C SER A 217 13.03 -0.11 -4.96
N LYS A 218 13.41 0.33 -6.17
CA LYS A 218 13.10 -0.35 -7.45
C LYS A 218 14.35 -0.92 -8.14
N ASN A 219 15.50 -0.82 -7.47
CA ASN A 219 16.82 -1.13 -8.05
C ASN A 219 17.47 -2.36 -7.41
N GLN A 220 16.76 -3.08 -6.53
CA GLN A 220 17.29 -4.28 -5.87
C GLN A 220 16.96 -5.56 -6.65
N ILE A 221 15.71 -5.71 -7.10
CA ILE A 221 15.26 -6.80 -7.96
C ILE A 221 15.11 -6.21 -9.37
N ILE A 222 16.08 -6.53 -10.24
CA ILE A 222 16.19 -5.95 -11.59
C ILE A 222 16.34 -7.06 -12.64
N LEU A 223 15.99 -6.72 -13.88
CA LEU A 223 16.20 -7.58 -15.05
C LEU A 223 17.72 -7.78 -15.30
N GLN A 224 18.14 -9.02 -15.51
CA GLN A 224 19.55 -9.43 -15.57
C GLN A 224 20.12 -9.56 -17.00
N TYR A 225 19.28 -9.79 -18.00
CA TYR A 225 19.72 -10.23 -19.32
C TYR A 225 19.58 -9.15 -20.39
N GLN A 226 18.40 -8.54 -20.49
CA GLN A 226 18.11 -7.51 -21.51
C GLN A 226 17.20 -6.40 -20.95
N PRO A 227 17.59 -5.76 -19.82
CA PRO A 227 16.77 -4.75 -19.14
C PRO A 227 16.33 -3.60 -20.05
N GLU A 228 17.16 -3.22 -21.02
CA GLU A 228 16.91 -2.11 -21.93
C GLU A 228 15.71 -2.31 -22.87
N LYS A 229 15.27 -3.55 -23.08
CA LYS A 229 14.07 -3.86 -23.88
C LYS A 229 12.76 -3.63 -23.12
N PHE A 230 12.81 -3.63 -21.80
CA PHE A 230 11.63 -3.67 -20.93
C PHE A 230 11.65 -2.54 -19.90
N LEU A 231 11.86 -1.30 -20.36
CA LEU A 231 11.97 -0.10 -19.51
C LEU A 231 10.72 0.20 -18.68
N ASN A 232 9.58 -0.38 -19.04
CA ASN A 232 8.29 -0.28 -18.34
C ASN A 232 8.05 -1.45 -17.35
N PHE A 233 9.04 -2.32 -17.13
CA PHE A 233 9.02 -3.34 -16.09
C PHE A 233 9.81 -2.85 -14.86
N HIS A 234 9.26 -3.06 -13.66
CA HIS A 234 10.04 -2.96 -12.43
C HIS A 234 9.37 -3.71 -11.28
N VAL A 235 10.19 -4.12 -10.30
CA VAL A 235 9.73 -4.62 -9.01
C VAL A 235 9.97 -3.53 -7.98
N ARG A 236 8.92 -3.14 -7.25
CA ARG A 236 9.01 -2.21 -6.12
C ARG A 236 8.97 -3.00 -4.82
N ASN A 237 9.93 -2.75 -3.96
CA ASN A 237 9.93 -3.24 -2.59
C ASN A 237 9.00 -2.37 -1.75
N VAL A 238 7.86 -2.91 -1.33
CA VAL A 238 6.79 -2.13 -0.70
C VAL A 238 6.96 -2.05 0.81
N LYS A 239 7.35 -3.16 1.46
CA LYS A 239 7.40 -3.24 2.92
C LYS A 239 8.32 -4.38 3.37
N SER A 240 8.99 -4.19 4.50
CA SER A 240 9.85 -5.18 5.17
C SER A 240 9.95 -4.81 6.65
N ASN A 241 9.78 -5.77 7.55
CA ASN A 241 9.71 -5.49 9.00
C ASN A 241 8.74 -4.33 9.30
N GLY A 242 9.15 -3.34 10.08
CA GLY A 242 8.36 -2.16 10.43
C GLY A 242 8.30 -1.09 9.35
N THR A 243 9.14 -1.15 8.33
CA THR A 243 9.29 -0.09 7.33
C THR A 243 8.34 -0.29 6.15
N ILE A 244 7.66 0.78 5.74
CA ILE A 244 6.71 0.79 4.61
C ILE A 244 7.10 1.92 3.64
N TRP A 245 7.01 1.66 2.34
CA TRP A 245 7.15 2.66 1.28
C TRP A 245 5.99 3.67 1.35
N THR A 246 6.25 4.97 1.20
CA THR A 246 5.20 6.00 1.24
C THR A 246 4.31 6.00 0.01
N GLY A 247 4.76 5.34 -1.06
CA GLY A 247 4.20 5.48 -2.39
C GLY A 247 4.95 6.51 -3.26
N THR A 248 5.68 7.45 -2.68
CA THR A 248 6.37 8.49 -3.47
C THR A 248 7.87 8.20 -3.53
N GLY A 249 8.45 8.32 -4.72
CA GLY A 249 9.89 8.15 -4.92
C GLY A 249 10.42 6.82 -4.37
N GLU A 250 11.42 6.90 -3.49
CA GLU A 250 11.96 5.79 -2.68
C GLU A 250 11.74 6.05 -1.18
N GLU A 251 10.86 6.99 -0.83
CA GLU A 251 10.63 7.42 0.55
C GLU A 251 9.93 6.34 1.37
N THR A 252 10.27 6.23 2.65
CA THR A 252 9.72 5.22 3.56
C THR A 252 9.35 5.85 4.91
N PHE A 253 8.55 5.12 5.68
CA PHE A 253 8.24 5.44 7.07
C PHE A 253 8.18 4.19 7.93
N GLU A 254 8.44 4.35 9.22
CA GLU A 254 8.30 3.28 10.21
C GLU A 254 6.85 3.21 10.70
N TYR A 255 6.23 2.05 10.56
CA TYR A 255 4.85 1.80 10.95
C TYR A 255 4.74 0.92 12.19
N LEU A 256 5.46 -0.22 12.20
CA LEU A 256 5.45 -1.08 13.38
C LEU A 256 6.27 -0.44 14.51
N PRO A 257 5.84 -0.60 15.78
CA PRO A 257 6.49 0.03 16.90
C PRO A 257 7.93 -0.46 17.09
N ASN A 258 8.74 0.38 17.72
CA ASN A 258 10.04 -0.05 18.24
C ASN A 258 9.82 -1.15 19.31
N PRO A 259 10.31 -2.39 19.12
CA PRO A 259 10.11 -3.48 20.07
C PRO A 259 10.71 -3.21 21.45
N GLU A 260 11.75 -2.37 21.55
CA GLU A 260 12.37 -2.01 22.84
C GLU A 260 11.44 -1.16 23.72
N SER A 261 10.48 -0.45 23.13
CA SER A 261 9.50 0.34 23.88
C SER A 261 8.29 -0.48 24.38
N LEU A 262 8.23 -1.77 24.03
CA LEU A 262 7.11 -2.65 24.32
C LEU A 262 7.50 -3.84 25.19
N PRO A 263 6.63 -4.27 26.12
CA PRO A 263 6.76 -5.58 26.76
C PRO A 263 6.80 -6.69 25.71
N LEU A 264 7.59 -7.76 25.96
CA LEU A 264 7.78 -8.87 25.01
C LEU A 264 6.49 -9.42 24.39
N LYS A 265 5.42 -9.58 25.19
CA LYS A 265 4.11 -10.09 24.72
C LYS A 265 3.31 -9.12 23.84
N GLN A 266 3.70 -7.85 23.83
CA GLN A 266 3.08 -6.78 23.04
C GLN A 266 3.92 -6.40 21.82
N ARG A 267 5.12 -6.96 21.65
CA ARG A 267 5.93 -6.74 20.45
C ARG A 267 5.24 -7.33 19.21
N PRO A 268 5.55 -6.85 18.00
CA PRO A 268 5.03 -7.43 16.77
C PRO A 268 5.33 -8.93 16.66
N GLY A 269 4.36 -9.67 16.11
CA GLY A 269 4.58 -11.05 15.71
C GLY A 269 5.30 -11.16 14.37
N GLU A 270 5.54 -12.39 13.93
CA GLU A 270 6.25 -12.68 12.68
C GLU A 270 5.47 -12.23 11.44
N ASN A 271 4.16 -12.51 11.37
CA ASN A 271 3.28 -12.19 10.24
C ASN A 271 3.31 -10.70 9.82
N PRO A 272 3.08 -9.72 10.72
CA PRO A 272 3.24 -8.30 10.41
C PRO A 272 4.61 -7.93 9.84
N CYS A 273 5.67 -8.72 10.04
CA CYS A 273 7.02 -8.43 9.56
C CYS A 273 7.27 -8.85 8.11
N SER A 274 6.32 -9.51 7.45
CA SER A 274 6.42 -10.01 6.08
C SER A 274 6.95 -9.01 5.06
N ASN A 275 7.78 -9.47 4.13
CA ASN A 275 8.17 -8.71 2.96
C ASN A 275 7.00 -8.61 1.97
N ALA A 276 6.84 -7.44 1.38
CA ALA A 276 5.85 -7.21 0.33
C ALA A 276 6.48 -6.55 -0.89
N ILE A 277 6.08 -7.01 -2.07
CA ILE A 277 6.54 -6.47 -3.35
C ILE A 277 5.38 -6.18 -4.29
N ARG A 278 5.59 -5.21 -5.18
CA ARG A 278 4.71 -4.90 -6.29
C ARG A 278 5.48 -5.07 -7.60
N ILE A 279 4.89 -5.77 -8.57
CA ILE A 279 5.45 -5.95 -9.90
C ILE A 279 4.62 -5.14 -10.89
N LYS A 280 5.27 -4.23 -11.60
CA LYS A 280 4.69 -3.42 -12.67
C LYS A 280 5.27 -3.90 -14.01
N TYR A 281 4.42 -4.10 -15.00
CA TYR A 281 4.83 -4.32 -16.39
C TYR A 281 3.87 -3.62 -17.34
N GLY A 282 4.29 -2.48 -17.90
CA GLY A 282 3.36 -1.64 -18.67
C GLY A 282 2.17 -1.21 -17.82
N ALA A 283 0.95 -1.50 -18.27
CA ALA A 283 -0.27 -1.24 -17.50
C ALA A 283 -0.50 -2.27 -16.38
N PHE A 284 0.02 -3.50 -16.53
CA PHE A 284 -0.21 -4.60 -15.59
C PHE A 284 0.42 -4.35 -14.22
N ASP A 285 -0.34 -4.69 -13.18
CA ASP A 285 0.02 -4.51 -11.78
C ASP A 285 -0.29 -5.72 -10.91
N TYR A 286 0.74 -6.23 -10.22
CA TYR A 286 0.65 -7.37 -9.32
C TYR A 286 1.19 -7.03 -7.94
N PHE A 287 0.50 -7.48 -6.88
CA PHE A 287 0.95 -7.35 -5.50
C PHE A 287 0.96 -8.71 -4.78
N THR A 288 1.99 -8.92 -3.96
CA THR A 288 2.06 -10.01 -2.98
C THR A 288 2.71 -9.53 -1.68
N GLY A 289 2.12 -9.91 -0.55
CA GLY A 289 2.51 -9.42 0.79
C GLY A 289 2.93 -10.49 1.80
N GLY A 290 2.90 -11.78 1.45
CA GLY A 290 3.04 -12.85 2.46
C GLY A 290 1.93 -12.76 3.51
N ASP A 291 2.28 -12.77 4.79
CA ASP A 291 1.32 -12.81 5.91
C ASP A 291 0.96 -11.43 6.49
N LEU A 292 0.78 -10.40 5.65
CA LEU A 292 0.29 -9.12 6.18
C LEU A 292 -1.07 -9.28 6.84
N SER A 293 -1.16 -8.87 8.11
CA SER A 293 -2.41 -8.74 8.84
C SER A 293 -3.04 -7.36 8.58
N GLY A 294 -4.35 -7.28 8.56
CA GLY A 294 -5.12 -6.04 8.34
C GLY A 294 -6.33 -5.85 9.25
N VAL A 295 -6.76 -6.87 9.99
CA VAL A 295 -7.85 -6.78 10.97
C VAL A 295 -7.27 -7.08 12.35
N ALA A 296 -7.21 -6.07 13.20
CA ALA A 296 -6.78 -6.24 14.57
C ALA A 296 -7.79 -7.12 15.35
N ASP A 297 -7.33 -8.22 15.93
CA ASP A 297 -8.13 -8.99 16.89
C ASP A 297 -8.61 -8.08 18.04
N LEU A 298 -9.77 -8.40 18.63
CA LEU A 298 -10.28 -7.67 19.80
C LEU A 298 -9.22 -7.62 20.92
N GLY A 299 -8.81 -6.39 21.27
CA GLY A 299 -7.79 -6.13 22.30
C GLY A 299 -6.35 -6.16 21.82
N ARG A 300 -6.09 -6.34 20.52
CA ARG A 300 -4.76 -6.13 19.93
C ARG A 300 -4.53 -4.66 19.56
N PRO A 301 -3.27 -4.19 19.57
CA PRO A 301 -2.95 -2.82 19.20
C PRO A 301 -3.31 -2.49 17.75
N TRP A 302 -3.68 -1.24 17.50
CA TRP A 302 -4.09 -0.75 16.17
C TRP A 302 -3.03 -0.97 15.08
N TRP A 303 -1.74 -0.92 15.43
CA TRP A 303 -0.62 -1.10 14.49
C TRP A 303 -0.49 -2.53 13.95
N THR A 304 -1.33 -3.47 14.41
CA THR A 304 -1.43 -4.81 13.80
C THR A 304 -2.15 -4.81 12.45
N ASP A 305 -2.85 -3.73 12.10
CA ASP A 305 -3.34 -3.49 10.74
C ASP A 305 -2.21 -2.94 9.86
N VAL A 306 -1.50 -3.82 9.17
CA VAL A 306 -0.43 -3.49 8.22
C VAL A 306 -0.94 -3.38 6.78
N GLU A 307 -2.05 -4.05 6.46
CA GLU A 307 -2.67 -3.96 5.14
C GLU A 307 -3.10 -2.53 4.81
N THR A 308 -3.68 -1.78 5.75
CA THR A 308 -4.13 -0.39 5.50
C THR A 308 -3.00 0.54 5.02
N PRO A 309 -1.89 0.71 5.75
CA PRO A 309 -0.79 1.57 5.28
C PRO A 309 -0.12 1.03 4.00
N VAL A 310 -0.07 -0.29 3.79
CA VAL A 310 0.45 -0.87 2.54
C VAL A 310 -0.47 -0.57 1.36
N ALA A 311 -1.78 -0.71 1.51
CA ALA A 311 -2.77 -0.35 0.49
C ALA A 311 -2.64 1.13 0.08
N ARG A 312 -2.44 2.03 1.06
CA ARG A 312 -2.21 3.46 0.79
C ARG A 312 -1.01 3.70 -0.12
N ALA A 313 0.04 2.90 0.00
CA ALA A 313 1.26 3.03 -0.78
C ALA A 313 1.11 2.46 -2.20
N ILE A 314 0.34 1.38 -2.38
CA ILE A 314 0.31 0.63 -3.65
C ILE A 314 -0.89 0.93 -4.54
N GLY A 315 -2.05 1.26 -3.98
CA GLY A 315 -3.25 1.57 -4.76
C GLY A 315 -3.85 0.39 -5.52
N PRO A 316 -4.57 0.68 -6.62
CA PRO A 316 -5.19 -0.34 -7.46
C PRO A 316 -4.17 -1.31 -8.04
N THR A 317 -4.56 -2.59 -8.08
CA THR A 317 -3.80 -3.67 -8.72
C THR A 317 -4.69 -4.47 -9.67
N ASP A 318 -4.11 -5.21 -10.62
CA ASP A 318 -4.83 -6.15 -11.47
C ASP A 318 -5.01 -7.50 -10.78
N VAL A 319 -3.93 -7.92 -10.11
CA VAL A 319 -3.82 -9.21 -9.44
C VAL A 319 -3.23 -9.02 -8.06
N THR A 320 -3.82 -9.67 -7.05
CA THR A 320 -3.22 -9.77 -5.71
C THR A 320 -3.24 -11.20 -5.21
N THR A 321 -2.22 -11.60 -4.48
CA THR A 321 -2.34 -12.76 -3.58
C THR A 321 -3.18 -12.38 -2.36
N LEU A 322 -3.85 -13.34 -1.76
CA LEU A 322 -4.45 -13.14 -0.44
C LEU A 322 -3.33 -13.10 0.60
N ASN A 323 -3.24 -12.03 1.37
CA ASN A 323 -2.29 -12.00 2.48
C ASN A 323 -2.69 -13.02 3.54
N HIS A 324 -1.70 -13.58 4.25
CA HIS A 324 -1.88 -14.56 5.32
C HIS A 324 -2.74 -15.74 4.88
N HIS A 325 -2.56 -16.20 3.63
CA HIS A 325 -3.39 -17.21 2.97
C HIS A 325 -4.90 -16.94 3.05
N GLY A 326 -5.34 -15.70 3.24
CA GLY A 326 -6.75 -15.37 3.46
C GLY A 326 -7.28 -15.78 4.83
N ASN A 327 -6.41 -15.87 5.85
CA ASN A 327 -6.79 -16.03 7.24
C ASN A 327 -7.63 -14.83 7.72
N GLN A 328 -8.40 -15.03 8.80
CA GLN A 328 -9.42 -14.11 9.27
C GLN A 328 -8.98 -12.65 9.49
N ASP A 329 -7.72 -12.47 9.84
CA ASP A 329 -7.05 -11.20 10.12
C ASP A 329 -6.58 -10.48 8.86
N ALA A 330 -6.68 -11.06 7.68
CA ALA A 330 -6.24 -10.48 6.42
C ALA A 330 -7.41 -9.97 5.56
N MET A 331 -7.06 -9.36 4.42
CA MET A 331 -7.95 -8.79 3.42
C MET A 331 -8.99 -7.86 4.05
N ASN A 332 -8.52 -6.85 4.78
CA ASN A 332 -9.36 -5.86 5.43
C ASN A 332 -10.14 -5.01 4.39
N ALA A 333 -11.16 -4.28 4.86
CA ALA A 333 -12.05 -3.53 3.98
C ALA A 333 -11.29 -2.48 3.15
N TYR A 334 -10.42 -1.71 3.80
CA TYR A 334 -9.65 -0.65 3.17
C TYR A 334 -8.72 -1.18 2.07
N PHE A 335 -8.10 -2.33 2.31
CA PHE A 335 -7.23 -3.01 1.35
C PHE A 335 -8.01 -3.43 0.10
N ILE A 336 -9.20 -4.01 0.26
CA ILE A 336 -10.06 -4.40 -0.85
C ILE A 336 -10.57 -3.17 -1.63
N GLU A 337 -11.05 -2.15 -0.93
CA GLU A 337 -11.54 -0.89 -1.51
C GLU A 337 -10.46 -0.15 -2.30
N THR A 338 -9.20 -0.27 -1.89
CA THR A 338 -8.06 0.42 -2.50
C THR A 338 -7.49 -0.35 -3.69
N LEU A 339 -7.24 -1.66 -3.53
CA LEU A 339 -6.62 -2.47 -4.59
C LEU A 339 -7.62 -2.83 -5.70
N GLN A 340 -8.86 -3.11 -5.32
CA GLN A 340 -9.96 -3.50 -6.21
C GLN A 340 -9.58 -4.56 -7.27
N PRO A 341 -8.77 -5.59 -6.96
CA PRO A 341 -8.13 -6.41 -7.97
C PRO A 341 -9.15 -7.18 -8.82
N ARG A 342 -8.87 -7.30 -10.13
CA ARG A 342 -9.71 -8.09 -11.03
C ARG A 342 -9.57 -9.58 -10.72
N VAL A 343 -8.39 -10.00 -10.26
CA VAL A 343 -8.05 -11.39 -9.94
C VAL A 343 -7.43 -11.50 -8.54
N TYR A 344 -7.95 -12.43 -7.74
CA TYR A 344 -7.39 -12.85 -6.46
C TYR A 344 -6.78 -14.24 -6.57
N ILE A 345 -5.57 -14.41 -6.03
CA ILE A 345 -4.87 -15.70 -5.97
C ILE A 345 -4.75 -16.15 -4.53
N HIS A 346 -5.33 -17.31 -4.23
CA HIS A 346 -5.40 -17.88 -2.90
C HIS A 346 -4.55 -19.16 -2.83
N GLN A 347 -3.41 -19.08 -2.14
CA GLN A 347 -2.55 -20.24 -1.90
C GLN A 347 -2.99 -20.90 -0.59
N ASN A 348 -3.84 -21.92 -0.71
CA ASN A 348 -4.55 -22.51 0.43
C ASN A 348 -3.91 -23.83 0.88
N TRP A 349 -3.73 -23.99 2.18
CA TRP A 349 -3.28 -25.25 2.80
C TRP A 349 -4.04 -25.66 4.08
N SER A 350 -5.01 -24.84 4.54
CA SER A 350 -5.70 -25.02 5.84
C SER A 350 -7.19 -24.71 5.73
N SER A 351 -8.03 -25.40 6.49
CA SER A 351 -9.48 -25.15 6.52
C SER A 351 -9.86 -23.80 7.11
N ASP A 352 -8.91 -23.09 7.71
CA ASP A 352 -9.10 -21.71 8.16
C ASP A 352 -8.94 -20.71 7.01
N HIS A 353 -8.55 -21.18 5.81
CA HIS A 353 -8.23 -20.38 4.63
C HIS A 353 -9.19 -20.73 3.46
N PRO A 354 -10.01 -19.80 2.95
CA PRO A 354 -10.17 -18.45 3.48
C PRO A 354 -11.02 -18.48 4.76
N GLY A 355 -10.80 -17.52 5.64
CA GLY A 355 -11.76 -17.24 6.70
C GLY A 355 -13.12 -16.85 6.08
N HIS A 356 -14.23 -17.28 6.66
CA HIS A 356 -15.56 -16.95 6.13
C HIS A 356 -15.77 -15.43 6.02
N GLN A 357 -15.30 -14.67 7.01
CA GLN A 357 -15.29 -13.20 7.02
C GLN A 357 -14.44 -12.59 5.90
N VAL A 358 -13.32 -13.23 5.54
CA VAL A 358 -12.43 -12.79 4.45
C VAL A 358 -13.15 -12.96 3.12
N LEU A 359 -13.77 -14.12 2.90
CA LEU A 359 -14.59 -14.35 1.72
C LEU A 359 -15.69 -13.30 1.59
N ARG A 360 -16.42 -13.01 2.68
CA ARG A 360 -17.47 -11.99 2.67
C ARG A 360 -16.97 -10.60 2.30
N ARG A 361 -15.78 -10.21 2.76
CA ARG A 361 -15.17 -8.93 2.38
C ARG A 361 -14.78 -8.92 0.90
N MET A 362 -14.06 -9.95 0.43
CA MET A 362 -13.59 -10.03 -0.97
C MET A 362 -14.74 -10.07 -1.98
N THR A 363 -15.89 -10.67 -1.63
CA THR A 363 -17.06 -10.75 -2.50
C THR A 363 -18.05 -9.61 -2.29
N SER A 364 -17.72 -8.59 -1.49
CA SER A 364 -18.63 -7.48 -1.18
C SER A 364 -18.67 -6.45 -2.31
N GLU A 365 -19.81 -6.33 -2.99
CA GLU A 365 -20.03 -5.27 -3.98
C GLU A 365 -20.12 -3.88 -3.37
N ALA A 366 -20.34 -3.77 -2.05
CA ALA A 366 -20.29 -2.49 -1.35
C ALA A 366 -18.85 -1.98 -1.17
N LEU A 367 -17.87 -2.88 -0.98
CA LEU A 367 -16.45 -2.52 -0.86
C LEU A 367 -15.81 -2.36 -2.25
N TYR A 368 -16.11 -3.28 -3.16
CA TYR A 368 -15.62 -3.22 -4.54
C TYR A 368 -16.76 -3.55 -5.51
N PRO A 369 -17.36 -2.54 -6.17
CA PRO A 369 -18.48 -2.76 -7.10
C PRO A 369 -18.08 -3.50 -8.38
N GLY A 370 -16.83 -3.31 -8.83
CA GLY A 370 -16.32 -3.84 -10.10
C GLY A 370 -16.02 -5.35 -10.06
N PRO A 371 -15.88 -6.02 -11.22
CA PRO A 371 -15.80 -7.47 -11.29
C PRO A 371 -14.53 -8.04 -10.62
N ARG A 372 -14.68 -9.17 -9.93
CA ARG A 372 -13.57 -9.92 -9.30
C ARG A 372 -13.68 -11.42 -9.57
N ASP A 373 -12.55 -12.07 -9.81
CA ASP A 373 -12.44 -13.51 -10.00
C ASP A 373 -11.47 -14.07 -8.97
N LEU A 374 -11.87 -15.12 -8.25
CA LEU A 374 -11.04 -15.76 -7.22
C LEU A 374 -10.57 -17.13 -7.70
N PHE A 375 -9.29 -17.44 -7.49
CA PHE A 375 -8.68 -18.72 -7.82
C PHE A 375 -7.91 -19.25 -6.62
N ALA A 376 -8.12 -20.52 -6.25
CA ALA A 376 -7.36 -21.17 -5.20
C ALA A 376 -6.51 -22.31 -5.74
N THR A 377 -5.29 -22.45 -5.21
CA THR A 377 -4.43 -23.61 -5.48
C THR A 377 -5.04 -24.90 -4.94
N ASN A 378 -5.77 -24.79 -3.83
CA ASN A 378 -6.48 -25.88 -3.18
C ASN A 378 -7.73 -25.38 -2.45
N MET A 379 -8.68 -26.26 -2.19
CA MET A 379 -9.82 -25.96 -1.34
C MET A 379 -10.30 -27.23 -0.65
N LEU A 380 -10.17 -27.24 0.67
CA LEU A 380 -10.49 -28.43 1.45
C LEU A 380 -12.00 -28.64 1.52
N GLU A 381 -12.40 -29.89 1.68
CA GLU A 381 -13.79 -30.26 1.92
C GLU A 381 -14.34 -29.59 3.19
N ALA A 382 -13.50 -29.39 4.20
CA ALA A 382 -13.87 -28.67 5.41
C ALA A 382 -14.31 -27.23 5.13
N ASN A 383 -13.63 -26.50 4.23
CA ASN A 383 -14.05 -25.14 3.84
C ASN A 383 -15.42 -25.19 3.15
N LYS A 384 -15.62 -26.14 2.24
CA LYS A 384 -16.88 -26.29 1.49
C LYS A 384 -18.05 -26.60 2.42
N ILE A 385 -17.85 -27.47 3.42
CA ILE A 385 -18.87 -27.81 4.42
C ILE A 385 -19.21 -26.61 5.30
N VAL A 386 -18.21 -25.86 5.78
CA VAL A 386 -18.41 -24.80 6.77
C VAL A 386 -18.92 -23.50 6.15
N ILE A 387 -18.37 -23.10 5.00
CA ILE A 387 -18.74 -21.86 4.31
C ILE A 387 -19.95 -22.09 3.41
N GLY A 388 -20.08 -23.29 2.82
CA GLY A 388 -21.20 -23.67 2.00
C GLY A 388 -21.19 -23.02 0.62
N PRO A 389 -22.38 -22.86 -0.01
CA PRO A 389 -22.49 -22.46 -1.41
C PRO A 389 -21.81 -21.14 -1.75
N SER A 390 -21.70 -20.18 -0.81
CA SER A 390 -21.04 -18.90 -1.06
C SER A 390 -19.60 -19.06 -1.56
N LEU A 391 -18.90 -20.10 -1.11
CA LEU A 391 -17.55 -20.41 -1.55
C LEU A 391 -17.53 -20.88 -3.01
N GLU A 392 -18.41 -21.82 -3.35
CA GLU A 392 -18.50 -22.41 -4.69
C GLU A 392 -18.88 -21.36 -5.74
N HIS A 393 -19.75 -20.40 -5.38
CA HIS A 393 -20.12 -19.31 -6.28
C HIS A 393 -19.00 -18.28 -6.48
N ALA A 394 -18.10 -18.13 -5.51
CA ALA A 394 -17.07 -17.10 -5.53
C ALA A 394 -15.82 -17.50 -6.32
N TYR A 395 -15.39 -18.77 -6.20
CA TYR A 395 -14.16 -19.26 -6.83
C TYR A 395 -14.39 -19.81 -8.23
N LYS A 396 -13.59 -19.36 -9.20
CA LYS A 396 -13.58 -19.88 -10.57
C LYS A 396 -12.74 -21.16 -10.71
N SER A 397 -11.74 -21.32 -9.85
CA SER A 397 -11.01 -22.58 -9.66
C SER A 397 -10.68 -22.76 -8.19
N THR A 398 -10.73 -24.01 -7.73
CA THR A 398 -10.46 -24.38 -6.34
C THR A 398 -9.32 -25.39 -6.21
N GLU A 399 -8.64 -25.72 -7.30
CA GLU A 399 -7.57 -26.71 -7.39
C GLU A 399 -6.67 -26.42 -8.61
N GLY A 400 -5.43 -26.92 -8.58
CA GLY A 400 -4.44 -26.75 -9.64
C GLY A 400 -3.33 -25.75 -9.29
N HIS A 401 -2.22 -25.83 -10.03
CA HIS A 401 -1.27 -24.72 -10.06
C HIS A 401 -1.92 -23.53 -10.79
N ILE A 402 -1.66 -22.30 -10.35
CA ILE A 402 -2.23 -21.10 -10.96
C ILE A 402 -1.12 -20.34 -11.66
N LEU A 403 -1.24 -20.10 -12.96
CA LEU A 403 -0.34 -19.24 -13.73
C LEU A 403 -1.07 -17.96 -14.13
N VAL A 404 -0.50 -16.80 -13.81
CA VAL A 404 -0.84 -15.54 -14.49
C VAL A 404 0.17 -15.30 -15.60
N ARG A 405 -0.29 -15.36 -16.86
CA ARG A 405 0.53 -15.07 -18.04
C ARG A 405 0.16 -13.72 -18.62
N VAL A 406 1.07 -12.78 -18.51
CA VAL A 406 0.94 -11.41 -19.01
C VAL A 406 1.59 -11.33 -20.40
N GLN A 407 0.86 -10.79 -21.37
CA GLN A 407 1.33 -10.64 -22.74
C GLN A 407 2.41 -9.56 -22.85
N PRO A 408 3.27 -9.60 -23.90
CA PRO A 408 4.27 -8.56 -24.12
C PRO A 408 3.70 -7.14 -24.07
N GLY A 409 4.37 -6.27 -23.31
CA GLY A 409 3.95 -4.89 -23.06
C GLY A 409 2.93 -4.71 -21.93
N GLY A 410 2.35 -5.79 -21.39
CA GLY A 410 1.56 -5.73 -20.17
C GLY A 410 0.14 -5.19 -20.29
N ALA A 411 -0.42 -5.13 -21.50
CA ALA A 411 -1.79 -4.65 -21.70
C ALA A 411 -2.86 -5.69 -21.36
N THR A 412 -2.56 -6.98 -21.58
CA THR A 412 -3.50 -8.07 -21.31
C THR A 412 -2.83 -9.24 -20.60
N TYR A 413 -3.62 -10.00 -19.86
CA TYR A 413 -3.15 -11.18 -19.14
C TYR A 413 -4.24 -12.26 -19.08
N GLN A 414 -3.83 -13.50 -18.79
CA GLN A 414 -4.71 -14.64 -18.62
C GLN A 414 -4.37 -15.36 -17.31
N VAL A 415 -5.38 -16.01 -16.72
CA VAL A 415 -5.19 -16.97 -15.62
C VAL A 415 -5.33 -18.37 -16.18
N ILE A 416 -4.31 -19.20 -16.02
CA ILE A 416 -4.25 -20.56 -16.55
C ILE A 416 -4.11 -21.52 -15.36
N ILE A 417 -5.01 -22.49 -15.28
CA ILE A 417 -4.95 -23.54 -14.27
C ILE A 417 -4.24 -24.74 -14.88
N LEU A 418 -3.19 -25.20 -14.23
CA LEU A 418 -2.44 -26.39 -14.62
C LEU A 418 -2.77 -27.53 -13.66
N ASP A 419 -2.80 -28.74 -14.20
CA ASP A 419 -2.96 -29.96 -13.43
C ASP A 419 -1.83 -30.13 -12.41
N ASP A 420 -2.24 -30.34 -11.16
CA ASP A 420 -1.42 -30.57 -9.97
C ASP A 420 -1.53 -32.02 -9.48
N GLY A 421 -2.18 -32.90 -10.27
CA GLY A 421 -2.29 -34.33 -10.01
C GLY A 421 -1.19 -35.16 -10.68
N SER A 422 -0.39 -34.54 -11.55
CA SER A 422 0.68 -35.19 -12.31
C SER A 422 1.86 -34.25 -12.58
N ASP A 423 2.96 -34.82 -13.07
CA ASP A 423 4.15 -34.07 -13.50
C ASP A 423 4.11 -33.65 -14.98
N GLU A 424 2.96 -33.82 -15.64
CA GLU A 424 2.75 -33.38 -17.02
C GLU A 424 2.31 -31.90 -17.10
N TYR A 425 1.72 -31.39 -16.01
CA TYR A 425 1.24 -30.01 -15.85
C TYR A 425 0.33 -29.56 -17.00
N LEU A 426 -0.61 -30.43 -17.39
CA LEU A 426 -1.54 -30.18 -18.48
C LEU A 426 -2.48 -29.01 -18.13
N VAL A 427 -2.87 -28.24 -19.14
CA VAL A 427 -3.82 -27.13 -18.96
C VAL A 427 -5.20 -27.68 -18.59
N LYS A 428 -5.71 -27.34 -17.40
CA LYS A 428 -7.07 -27.65 -16.96
C LYS A 428 -8.07 -26.59 -17.40
N ALA A 429 -7.73 -25.31 -17.25
CA ALA A 429 -8.61 -24.20 -17.58
C ALA A 429 -7.84 -22.94 -17.96
N VAL A 430 -8.49 -22.04 -18.71
CA VAL A 430 -7.95 -20.74 -19.12
C VAL A 430 -9.04 -19.69 -18.94
N PHE A 431 -8.71 -18.60 -18.28
CA PHE A 431 -9.60 -17.47 -18.01
C PHE A 431 -9.00 -16.17 -18.54
N GLY A 432 -9.86 -15.29 -19.06
CA GLY A 432 -9.47 -14.07 -19.76
C GLY A 432 -9.60 -14.20 -21.29
N PRO A 433 -8.89 -13.37 -22.07
CA PRO A 433 -7.95 -12.34 -21.61
C PRO A 433 -8.64 -11.30 -20.73
N TYR A 434 -7.92 -10.86 -19.71
CA TYR A 434 -8.25 -9.69 -18.90
C TYR A 434 -7.46 -8.50 -19.45
N GLU A 435 -8.08 -7.33 -19.46
CA GLU A 435 -7.39 -6.07 -19.73
C GLU A 435 -6.75 -5.58 -18.43
N ALA A 436 -5.49 -5.17 -18.51
CA ALA A 436 -4.81 -4.53 -17.40
C ALA A 436 -5.39 -3.13 -17.17
N LYS A 437 -5.48 -2.73 -15.91
CA LYS A 437 -5.93 -1.41 -15.50
C LYS A 437 -4.86 -0.38 -15.84
N ASP A 438 -5.08 0.35 -16.93
CA ASP A 438 -4.33 1.60 -17.20
C ASP A 438 -4.90 2.75 -16.36
N VAL A 439 -4.82 2.58 -15.03
CA VAL A 439 -5.19 3.63 -14.08
C VAL A 439 -3.89 4.34 -13.72
N PRO A 440 -3.73 5.64 -14.06
CA PRO A 440 -2.62 6.45 -13.56
C PRO A 440 -2.72 6.47 -12.04
N TYR A 441 -1.99 5.57 -11.40
CA TYR A 441 -1.87 5.56 -9.96
C TYR A 441 -0.56 6.25 -9.58
N SER A 442 -0.65 7.57 -9.35
CA SER A 442 0.35 8.30 -8.59
C SER A 442 0.28 7.83 -7.15
N PRO A 443 1.29 7.12 -6.63
CA PRO A 443 1.25 6.66 -5.27
C PRO A 443 1.54 7.89 -4.38
N GLY A 444 0.43 8.51 -3.93
CA GLY A 444 0.39 9.84 -3.33
C GLY A 444 -1.02 10.47 -3.24
N TYR A 445 -2.11 9.71 -3.44
CA TYR A 445 -3.48 10.23 -3.34
C TYR A 445 -3.98 10.25 -1.89
N GLN A 446 -3.36 11.06 -1.04
CA GLN A 446 -4.10 11.64 0.07
C GLN A 446 -4.69 12.96 -0.41
N ASN A 447 -6.02 13.10 -0.31
CA ASN A 447 -6.59 14.43 -0.25
C ASN A 447 -5.97 15.12 0.97
N LYS A 448 -5.31 16.24 0.74
CA LYS A 448 -4.66 17.03 1.77
C LYS A 448 -5.71 17.94 2.39
N LEU A 449 -6.34 17.42 3.43
CA LEU A 449 -7.39 18.14 4.14
C LEU A 449 -6.79 19.20 5.06
N ILE A 450 -7.39 20.38 4.98
CA ILE A 450 -7.12 21.53 5.83
C ILE A 450 -8.34 21.67 6.72
N ALA A 451 -8.21 21.34 8.01
CA ALA A 451 -9.35 21.41 8.93
C ALA A 451 -9.70 22.88 9.14
N HIS A 452 -10.93 23.24 8.80
CA HIS A 452 -11.44 24.60 8.94
C HIS A 452 -11.61 24.96 10.43
N ARG A 453 -11.29 26.20 10.81
CA ARG A 453 -11.43 26.78 12.16
C ARG A 453 -10.72 26.01 13.27
N GLY A 454 -9.50 25.59 12.99
CA GLY A 454 -8.60 25.02 13.98
C GLY A 454 -8.96 23.61 14.42
N GLY A 455 -9.74 22.86 13.64
CA GLY A 455 -9.85 21.41 13.80
C GLY A 455 -11.25 20.83 13.58
N ILE A 456 -11.50 19.67 14.18
CA ILE A 456 -12.80 18.99 14.10
C ILE A 456 -13.75 19.60 15.13
N VAL A 457 -14.90 20.10 14.67
CA VAL A 457 -15.80 20.92 15.50
C VAL A 457 -17.17 20.30 15.80
N GLU A 458 -17.50 19.13 15.23
CA GLU A 458 -18.79 18.38 15.26
C GLU A 458 -19.65 18.42 16.55
N GLY A 459 -20.06 19.59 17.03
CA GLY A 459 -20.77 19.79 18.30
C GLY A 459 -20.03 19.31 19.56
N LYS A 460 -18.83 18.72 19.45
CA LYS A 460 -18.06 18.13 20.55
C LYS A 460 -17.06 19.11 21.17
N TYR A 461 -16.48 19.97 20.35
CA TYR A 461 -15.44 20.92 20.74
C TYR A 461 -15.78 22.31 20.23
N ALA A 462 -15.30 23.34 20.93
CA ALA A 462 -15.31 24.69 20.38
C ALA A 462 -14.27 24.79 19.24
N GLU A 463 -14.58 25.60 18.24
CA GLU A 463 -13.63 25.93 17.17
C GLU A 463 -12.35 26.55 17.75
N ASN A 464 -11.21 26.37 17.08
CA ASN A 464 -9.90 26.88 17.50
C ASN A 464 -9.47 26.51 18.93
N SER A 465 -9.93 25.36 19.44
CA SER A 465 -9.56 24.86 20.76
C SER A 465 -8.50 23.76 20.71
N GLU A 466 -7.77 23.56 21.81
CA GLU A 466 -6.76 22.50 21.94
C GLU A 466 -7.33 21.12 21.56
N LYS A 467 -8.58 20.84 21.95
CA LYS A 467 -9.23 19.56 21.66
C LYS A 467 -9.61 19.40 20.18
N ALA A 468 -10.03 20.47 19.52
CA ALA A 468 -10.30 20.45 18.08
C ALA A 468 -9.00 20.19 17.29
N ILE A 469 -7.90 20.84 17.68
CA ILE A 469 -6.56 20.66 17.11
C ILE A 469 -6.09 19.21 17.29
N GLU A 470 -6.15 18.68 18.52
CA GLU A 470 -5.75 17.29 18.82
C GLU A 470 -6.59 16.27 18.04
N ALA A 471 -7.90 16.52 17.87
CA ALA A 471 -8.78 15.65 17.12
C ALA A 471 -8.41 15.63 15.62
N ALA A 472 -8.16 16.79 15.02
CA ALA A 472 -7.76 16.87 13.61
C ALA A 472 -6.39 16.21 13.35
N ILE A 473 -5.41 16.39 14.25
CA ILE A 473 -4.12 15.69 14.17
C ILE A 473 -4.33 14.17 14.24
N SER A 474 -5.18 13.72 15.17
CA SER A 474 -5.49 12.30 15.37
C SER A 474 -6.25 11.68 14.19
N ALA A 475 -7.10 12.47 13.52
CA ALA A 475 -7.83 12.07 12.31
C ALA A 475 -6.96 12.10 11.04
N GLY A 476 -5.71 12.57 11.12
CA GLY A 476 -4.77 12.56 10.01
C GLY A 476 -4.97 13.69 9.00
N TYR A 477 -5.50 14.83 9.43
CA TYR A 477 -5.54 16.03 8.61
C TYR A 477 -4.12 16.48 8.20
N TYR A 478 -4.01 17.10 7.02
CA TYR A 478 -2.73 17.57 6.48
C TYR A 478 -2.35 18.96 7.02
N MET A 479 -3.34 19.84 7.15
CA MET A 479 -3.19 21.20 7.66
C MET A 479 -4.32 21.57 8.64
N LEU A 480 -4.07 22.58 9.46
CA LEU A 480 -5.08 23.30 10.25
C LEU A 480 -5.20 24.73 9.74
N GLU A 481 -6.41 25.18 9.42
CA GLU A 481 -6.69 26.59 9.20
C GLU A 481 -6.92 27.28 10.54
N LEU A 482 -6.18 28.36 10.82
CA LEU A 482 -6.17 29.07 12.09
C LEU A 482 -6.63 30.51 11.88
N ASP A 483 -7.76 30.85 12.48
CA ASP A 483 -8.30 32.21 12.49
C ASP A 483 -7.55 33.06 13.53
N LEU A 484 -6.94 34.17 13.12
CA LEU A 484 -6.11 35.01 13.99
C LEU A 484 -6.75 36.37 14.27
N ARG A 485 -6.67 36.76 15.54
CA ARG A 485 -7.06 38.09 16.05
C ARG A 485 -6.06 38.61 17.06
N GLU A 486 -6.06 39.93 17.25
CA GLU A 486 -5.16 40.63 18.18
C GLU A 486 -5.92 41.15 19.41
N THR A 487 -5.39 40.86 20.60
CA THR A 487 -5.90 41.38 21.87
C THR A 487 -5.50 42.84 22.07
N LYS A 488 -6.11 43.52 23.05
CA LYS A 488 -5.78 44.91 23.38
C LYS A 488 -4.30 45.12 23.75
N ASP A 489 -3.66 44.10 24.36
CA ASP A 489 -2.25 44.09 24.75
C ASP A 489 -1.32 43.49 23.68
N GLY A 490 -1.78 43.36 22.43
CA GLY A 490 -0.96 42.99 21.28
C GLY A 490 -0.60 41.50 21.21
N LYS A 491 -1.40 40.63 21.82
CA LYS A 491 -1.23 39.17 21.74
C LYS A 491 -2.05 38.60 20.60
N ILE A 492 -1.46 37.69 19.84
CA ILE A 492 -2.14 36.97 18.77
C ILE A 492 -2.82 35.75 19.38
N ILE A 493 -4.13 35.64 19.19
CA ILE A 493 -4.95 34.51 19.63
C ILE A 493 -5.56 33.80 18.44
N VAL A 494 -5.90 32.52 18.62
CA VAL A 494 -6.64 31.75 17.62
C VAL A 494 -8.13 31.84 17.93
N HIS A 495 -8.87 32.65 17.17
CA HIS A 495 -10.29 32.94 17.39
C HIS A 495 -10.95 33.56 16.15
N HIS A 496 -12.11 33.04 15.74
CA HIS A 496 -12.81 33.47 14.51
C HIS A 496 -13.62 34.76 14.68
N ASP A 497 -14.51 34.82 15.67
CA ASP A 497 -15.49 35.91 15.83
C ASP A 497 -14.86 37.15 16.49
N PRO A 498 -15.34 38.37 16.23
CA PRO A 498 -14.79 39.58 16.83
C PRO A 498 -15.05 39.70 18.35
N ASP A 499 -15.97 38.87 18.88
CA ASP A 499 -16.34 38.78 20.28
C ASP A 499 -16.30 37.34 20.80
N PHE A 500 -16.47 37.20 22.12
CA PHE A 500 -16.48 35.90 22.82
C PHE A 500 -17.89 35.36 23.07
N HIS A 501 -18.93 35.86 22.39
CA HIS A 501 -20.32 35.54 22.72
C HIS A 501 -20.65 34.08 22.38
N LYS A 502 -20.30 33.61 21.18
CA LYS A 502 -20.71 32.32 20.61
C LYS A 502 -20.36 31.11 21.48
N PHE A 503 -19.10 30.96 21.89
CA PHE A 503 -18.64 29.79 22.65
C PHE A 503 -18.38 30.06 24.13
N TYR A 504 -18.13 31.31 24.52
CA TYR A 504 -17.73 31.64 25.89
C TYR A 504 -18.85 32.38 26.66
N GLY A 505 -19.92 32.81 25.99
CA GLY A 505 -21.02 33.55 26.60
C GLY A 505 -20.62 34.94 27.10
N VAL A 506 -19.51 35.49 26.61
CA VAL A 506 -18.98 36.79 27.02
C VAL A 506 -19.23 37.81 25.90
N ASP A 507 -20.11 38.77 26.18
CA ASP A 507 -20.42 39.88 25.25
C ASP A 507 -19.35 40.98 25.32
N GLN A 508 -18.13 40.64 24.93
CA GLN A 508 -16.99 41.57 24.84
C GLN A 508 -16.14 41.27 23.60
N GLN A 509 -15.67 42.36 22.98
CA GLN A 509 -14.82 42.35 21.80
C GLN A 509 -13.39 41.93 22.14
N VAL A 510 -12.76 41.13 21.28
CA VAL A 510 -11.36 40.68 21.43
C VAL A 510 -10.41 41.87 21.60
N SER A 511 -10.57 42.90 20.75
CA SER A 511 -9.75 44.11 20.73
C SER A 511 -9.88 45.02 21.96
N LYS A 512 -10.76 44.67 22.93
CA LYS A 512 -10.99 45.45 24.15
C LYS A 512 -10.44 44.80 25.42
N LEU A 513 -9.98 43.56 25.32
CA LEU A 513 -9.54 42.75 26.46
C LEU A 513 -8.05 42.46 26.40
N ASP A 514 -7.41 42.43 27.57
CA ASP A 514 -6.02 41.97 27.70
C ASP A 514 -5.98 40.43 27.79
N TRP A 515 -4.89 39.79 27.35
CA TRP A 515 -4.76 38.32 27.38
C TRP A 515 -5.01 37.71 28.77
N LYS A 516 -4.61 38.42 29.82
CA LYS A 516 -4.81 38.00 31.21
C LYS A 516 -6.29 37.77 31.55
N GLU A 517 -7.19 38.53 30.93
CA GLU A 517 -8.64 38.39 31.09
C GLU A 517 -9.16 37.25 30.20
N ILE A 518 -8.76 37.25 28.92
CA ILE A 518 -9.21 36.28 27.90
C ILE A 518 -8.93 34.83 28.33
N ARG A 519 -7.73 34.53 28.83
CA ARG A 519 -7.34 33.16 29.25
C ARG A 519 -8.19 32.58 30.40
N THR A 520 -9.01 33.41 31.06
CA THR A 520 -9.92 32.97 32.12
C THR A 520 -11.26 32.45 31.60
N PHE A 521 -11.60 32.75 30.33
CA PHE A 521 -12.83 32.29 29.71
C PHE A 521 -12.82 30.77 29.50
N ARG A 522 -14.00 30.17 29.43
CA ARG A 522 -14.16 28.73 29.21
C ARG A 522 -15.22 28.49 28.15
N ALA A 523 -14.84 27.76 27.11
CA ALA A 523 -15.73 27.46 26.00
C ALA A 523 -16.78 26.43 26.40
N THR A 524 -17.97 26.54 25.82
CA THR A 524 -19.00 25.51 25.84
C THR A 524 -19.32 25.14 24.39
N PRO A 525 -19.15 23.88 23.97
CA PRO A 525 -18.71 22.71 24.75
C PRO A 525 -17.20 22.69 25.03
N GLY A 526 -16.75 21.77 25.90
CA GLY A 526 -15.33 21.43 26.07
C GLY A 526 -14.62 22.04 27.29
N ASN A 527 -15.14 23.12 27.87
CA ASN A 527 -14.57 23.79 29.05
C ASN A 527 -13.06 24.13 28.89
N THR A 528 -12.67 24.51 27.68
CA THR A 528 -11.29 24.88 27.31
C THR A 528 -11.12 26.40 27.31
N PRO A 529 -9.94 26.94 27.65
CA PRO A 529 -9.65 28.36 27.47
C PRO A 529 -9.45 28.71 25.98
N PRO A 530 -9.57 30.00 25.60
CA PRO A 530 -9.00 30.49 24.34
C PRO A 530 -7.49 30.21 24.27
N LEU A 531 -6.95 30.03 23.06
CA LEU A 531 -5.52 29.76 22.84
C LEU A 531 -4.78 31.00 22.33
N GLN A 532 -3.58 31.20 22.84
CA GLN A 532 -2.59 32.03 22.17
C GLN A 532 -2.02 31.29 20.96
N LEU A 533 -1.62 32.04 19.92
CA LEU A 533 -1.03 31.44 18.73
C LEU A 533 0.19 30.57 19.06
N GLU A 534 1.07 31.03 19.95
CA GLU A 534 2.25 30.27 20.39
C GLU A 534 1.90 28.87 20.91
N ASP A 535 0.85 28.77 21.74
CA ASP A 535 0.39 27.49 22.27
C ASP A 535 -0.18 26.59 21.16
N ALA A 536 -0.97 27.16 20.24
CA ALA A 536 -1.53 26.42 19.11
C ALA A 536 -0.43 25.90 18.16
N LEU A 537 0.56 26.73 17.82
CA LEU A 537 1.70 26.33 17.00
C LEU A 537 2.56 25.26 17.70
N GLY A 538 2.69 25.34 19.03
CA GLY A 538 3.33 24.31 19.85
C GLY A 538 2.65 22.94 19.75
N LEU A 539 1.32 22.91 19.68
CA LEU A 539 0.56 21.68 19.45
C LEU A 539 0.79 21.10 18.04
N CYS A 540 0.94 21.97 17.04
CA CYS A 540 1.05 21.62 15.62
C CYS A 540 2.46 21.18 15.21
N LYS A 541 3.49 21.73 15.85
CA LYS A 541 4.90 21.53 15.50
C LYS A 541 5.23 20.03 15.35
N ASN A 542 5.85 19.67 14.22
CA ASN A 542 6.22 18.30 13.83
C ASN A 542 5.05 17.32 13.67
N LYS A 543 3.79 17.78 13.67
CA LYS A 543 2.60 16.92 13.59
C LYS A 543 1.68 17.29 12.43
N ILE A 544 1.45 18.58 12.18
CA ILE A 544 0.51 19.06 11.16
C ILE A 544 0.97 20.42 10.61
N GLN A 545 0.69 20.68 9.34
CA GLN A 545 0.98 21.97 8.69
C GLN A 545 -0.13 22.99 9.02
N ILE A 546 0.02 24.24 8.59
CA ILE A 546 -0.97 25.29 8.91
C ILE A 546 -1.36 26.14 7.71
N MET A 547 -2.58 26.66 7.79
CA MET A 547 -3.13 27.73 6.97
C MET A 547 -3.52 28.87 7.91
N VAL A 548 -3.19 30.11 7.57
CA VAL A 548 -3.36 31.27 8.45
C VAL A 548 -4.36 32.24 7.85
N ASP A 549 -5.38 32.60 8.62
CA ASP A 549 -6.40 33.59 8.25
C ASP A 549 -6.43 34.76 9.26
N THR A 550 -6.01 35.95 8.84
CA THR A 550 -6.18 37.17 9.64
C THR A 550 -7.56 37.78 9.43
N LYS A 551 -8.34 37.92 10.50
CA LYS A 551 -9.73 38.39 10.41
C LYS A 551 -9.91 39.90 10.45
N ASP A 552 -8.93 40.63 10.97
CA ASP A 552 -8.97 42.08 11.11
C ASP A 552 -7.99 42.76 10.12
N GLU A 553 -8.33 43.98 9.71
CA GLU A 553 -7.51 44.83 8.82
C GLU A 553 -6.77 45.91 9.62
N GLY A 554 -5.74 46.51 9.03
CA GLY A 554 -5.05 47.66 9.64
C GLY A 554 -4.21 47.35 10.87
N HIS A 555 -3.75 46.11 11.05
CA HIS A 555 -2.76 45.77 12.07
C HIS A 555 -1.43 46.52 11.85
N PRO A 556 -0.72 46.91 12.93
CA PRO A 556 0.61 47.51 12.81
C PRO A 556 1.65 46.50 12.31
N ASP A 557 2.75 46.96 11.70
CA ASP A 557 3.85 46.09 11.24
C ASP A 557 4.35 45.13 12.33
N THR A 558 4.35 45.56 13.60
CA THR A 558 4.74 44.75 14.76
C THR A 558 3.89 43.48 14.94
N PHE A 559 2.63 43.47 14.49
CA PHE A 559 1.78 42.28 14.49
C PHE A 559 2.31 41.24 13.49
N TYR A 560 2.62 41.67 12.26
CA TYR A 560 3.11 40.77 11.21
C TYR A 560 4.54 40.27 11.50
N GLU A 561 5.39 41.12 12.06
CA GLU A 561 6.71 40.72 12.56
C GLU A 561 6.60 39.64 13.63
N ASN A 562 5.68 39.80 14.59
CA ASN A 562 5.44 38.83 15.66
C ASN A 562 4.86 37.52 15.09
N LEU A 563 3.91 37.59 14.17
CA LEU A 563 3.34 36.42 13.49
C LEU A 563 4.43 35.63 12.73
N GLU A 564 5.23 36.31 11.91
CA GLU A 564 6.32 35.70 11.15
C GLU A 564 7.37 35.04 12.08
N GLN A 565 7.72 35.70 13.17
CA GLN A 565 8.65 35.16 14.16
C GLN A 565 8.10 33.89 14.80
N GLN A 566 6.81 33.88 15.18
CA GLN A 566 6.18 32.70 15.76
C GLN A 566 6.09 31.53 14.76
N LEU A 567 5.70 31.80 13.50
CA LEU A 567 5.64 30.78 12.45
C LEU A 567 7.02 30.18 12.15
N SER A 568 8.04 31.02 12.04
CA SER A 568 9.41 30.60 11.77
C SER A 568 10.01 29.84 12.95
N GLY A 569 9.78 30.29 14.19
CA GLY A 569 10.28 29.64 15.40
C GLY A 569 9.70 28.24 15.65
N HIS A 570 8.54 27.95 15.05
CA HIS A 570 7.90 26.64 15.11
C HIS A 570 8.15 25.77 13.87
N ASP A 571 8.99 26.23 12.92
CA ASP A 571 9.31 25.53 11.67
C ASP A 571 8.08 25.31 10.76
N LEU A 572 7.09 26.22 10.82
CA LEU A 572 5.82 26.12 10.11
C LEU A 572 5.65 27.14 8.96
N LEU A 573 6.53 28.15 8.86
CA LEU A 573 6.39 29.21 7.86
C LEU A 573 6.56 28.72 6.41
N GLN A 574 7.58 27.91 6.14
CA GLN A 574 7.98 27.54 4.77
C GLN A 574 6.86 26.83 3.98
N HIS A 575 6.00 26.11 4.68
CA HIS A 575 4.93 25.31 4.11
C HIS A 575 3.53 25.85 4.44
N ALA A 576 3.44 27.02 5.08
CA ALA A 576 2.17 27.64 5.40
C ALA A 576 1.42 28.10 4.14
N LEU A 577 0.09 28.10 4.23
CA LEU A 577 -0.79 28.78 3.28
C LEU A 577 -1.40 30.01 3.94
N ILE A 578 -1.33 31.17 3.28
CA ILE A 578 -1.74 32.44 3.88
C ILE A 578 -2.98 32.99 3.17
N ILE A 579 -4.06 33.22 3.93
CA ILE A 579 -5.29 33.89 3.48
C ILE A 579 -5.58 35.14 4.35
N GLY A 580 -6.83 35.58 4.46
CA GLY A 580 -7.23 36.73 5.28
C GLY A 580 -7.09 38.09 4.60
N SER A 581 -6.59 39.09 5.33
CA SER A 581 -6.50 40.46 4.84
C SER A 581 -5.51 40.64 3.67
N GLU A 582 -5.67 41.74 2.91
CA GLU A 582 -4.74 42.07 1.81
C GLU A 582 -3.33 42.33 2.35
N GLU A 583 -3.22 43.00 3.48
CA GLU A 583 -1.96 43.31 4.15
C GLU A 583 -1.23 42.03 4.60
N ASN A 584 -1.96 41.03 5.11
CA ASN A 584 -1.39 39.74 5.50
C ASN A 584 -0.81 39.00 4.29
N ARG A 585 -1.59 38.89 3.21
CA ARG A 585 -1.11 38.31 1.96
C ARG A 585 0.08 39.10 1.39
N ALA A 586 0.06 40.42 1.46
CA ALA A 586 1.17 41.24 0.98
C ALA A 586 2.46 41.02 1.79
N TRP A 587 2.36 40.91 3.12
CA TRP A 587 3.50 40.70 4.01
C TRP A 587 4.19 39.35 3.80
N PHE A 588 3.39 38.29 3.59
CA PHE A 588 3.89 36.92 3.45
C PHE A 588 4.18 36.49 2.02
N LYS A 589 3.81 37.29 1.01
CA LYS A 589 4.12 37.00 -0.40
C LYS A 589 5.64 36.86 -0.58
N GLY A 590 6.07 35.72 -1.11
CA GLY A 590 7.49 35.37 -1.29
C GLY A 590 8.16 34.76 -0.05
N LYS A 591 7.46 34.69 1.09
CA LYS A 591 7.87 33.94 2.30
C LYS A 591 7.08 32.64 2.43
N ALA A 592 5.81 32.66 2.02
CA ALA A 592 4.89 31.54 1.91
C ALA A 592 3.96 31.73 0.71
N LYS A 593 3.17 30.72 0.35
CA LYS A 593 2.15 30.86 -0.70
C LYS A 593 0.96 31.65 -0.15
N VAL A 594 0.43 32.57 -0.94
CA VAL A 594 -0.71 33.41 -0.54
C VAL A 594 -1.93 33.12 -1.42
N GLY A 595 -3.12 33.17 -0.83
CA GLY A 595 -4.36 32.88 -1.53
C GLY A 595 -4.68 33.93 -2.59
N ILE A 596 -5.11 33.48 -3.77
CA ILE A 596 -5.52 34.36 -4.87
C ILE A 596 -6.86 33.88 -5.46
N GLY A 597 -7.69 34.82 -5.92
CA GLY A 597 -8.89 34.52 -6.72
C GLY A 597 -8.60 34.50 -8.22
N LEU A 598 -9.52 33.97 -9.02
CA LEU A 598 -9.31 33.76 -10.46
C LEU A 598 -8.92 35.02 -11.24
N GLU A 599 -9.62 36.14 -11.05
CA GLU A 599 -9.34 37.36 -11.83
C GLU A 599 -8.00 37.99 -11.46
N ALA A 600 -7.62 37.96 -10.18
CA ALA A 600 -6.29 38.38 -9.73
C ALA A 600 -5.21 37.43 -10.26
N LEU A 601 -5.47 36.11 -10.30
CA LEU A 601 -4.55 35.15 -10.90
C LEU A 601 -4.33 35.42 -12.39
N LYS A 602 -5.39 35.71 -13.14
CA LYS A 602 -5.28 36.11 -14.56
C LYS A 602 -4.42 37.36 -14.72
N GLN A 603 -4.59 38.36 -13.85
CA GLN A 603 -3.78 39.57 -13.87
C GLN A 603 -2.32 39.29 -13.53
N ALA A 604 -2.03 38.47 -12.51
CA ALA A 604 -0.67 38.08 -12.14
C ALA A 604 0.04 37.30 -13.26
N VAL A 605 -0.67 36.40 -13.94
CA VAL A 605 -0.18 35.69 -15.13
C VAL A 605 0.13 36.68 -16.27
N GLN A 606 -0.75 37.65 -16.53
CA GLN A 606 -0.51 38.70 -17.54
C GLN A 606 0.70 39.58 -17.18
N ALA A 607 0.89 39.86 -15.88
CA ALA A 607 2.04 40.57 -15.35
C ALA A 607 3.33 39.73 -15.32
N ARG A 608 3.25 38.42 -15.66
CA ARG A 608 4.36 37.46 -15.67
C ARG A 608 5.01 37.26 -14.30
N GLU A 609 4.20 37.27 -13.26
CA GLU A 609 4.65 36.85 -11.93
C GLU A 609 4.95 35.35 -11.89
N ASP A 610 5.76 34.92 -10.93
CA ASP A 610 5.99 33.49 -10.65
C ASP A 610 4.79 32.91 -9.89
N VAL A 611 3.69 32.73 -10.61
CA VAL A 611 2.41 32.43 -9.99
C VAL A 611 2.39 31.06 -9.30
N ALA A 612 3.16 30.10 -9.80
CA ALA A 612 3.26 28.77 -9.22
C ALA A 612 3.90 28.84 -7.84
N ASP A 613 4.96 29.64 -7.66
CA ASP A 613 5.68 29.75 -6.39
C ASP A 613 4.99 30.69 -5.40
N LEU A 614 4.37 31.77 -5.87
CA LEU A 614 3.81 32.81 -5.02
C LEU A 614 2.38 32.52 -4.53
N TYR A 615 1.59 31.78 -5.31
CA TYR A 615 0.14 31.73 -5.10
C TYR A 615 -0.43 30.30 -4.99
N PHE A 616 -1.61 30.23 -4.37
CA PHE A 616 -2.55 29.14 -4.55
C PHE A 616 -3.95 29.73 -4.81
N LEU A 617 -4.72 29.11 -5.71
CA LEU A 617 -6.09 29.50 -6.00
C LEU A 617 -6.98 29.08 -4.83
N PHE A 618 -7.61 30.06 -4.18
CA PHE A 618 -8.53 29.84 -3.06
C PHE A 618 -9.90 30.42 -3.40
N MET A 619 -10.89 29.55 -3.54
CA MET A 619 -12.27 29.89 -3.92
C MET A 619 -13.24 28.94 -3.23
N HIS A 620 -14.50 29.33 -3.13
CA HIS A 620 -15.53 28.40 -2.66
C HIS A 620 -15.67 27.22 -3.62
N GLY A 621 -15.84 26.01 -3.08
CA GLY A 621 -15.97 24.79 -3.87
C GLY A 621 -17.11 24.85 -4.90
N ASN A 622 -18.20 25.53 -4.58
CA ASN A 622 -19.38 25.71 -5.43
C ASN A 622 -19.21 26.75 -6.55
N GLU A 623 -18.11 27.52 -6.55
CA GLU A 623 -17.77 28.49 -7.59
C GLU A 623 -16.72 27.96 -8.57
N LEU A 624 -16.05 26.85 -8.24
CA LEU A 624 -15.06 26.22 -9.08
C LEU A 624 -15.72 25.42 -10.20
N THR A 625 -15.12 25.50 -11.38
CA THR A 625 -15.52 24.75 -12.58
C THR A 625 -14.30 24.04 -13.16
N PRO A 626 -14.47 22.96 -13.94
CA PRO A 626 -13.37 22.30 -14.65
C PRO A 626 -12.46 23.28 -15.41
N GLU A 627 -13.03 24.29 -16.05
CA GLU A 627 -12.27 25.30 -16.79
C GLU A 627 -11.40 26.16 -15.88
N ILE A 628 -11.86 26.46 -14.67
CA ILE A 628 -11.09 27.22 -13.67
C ILE A 628 -9.96 26.37 -13.10
N VAL A 629 -10.24 25.10 -12.77
CA VAL A 629 -9.24 24.15 -12.28
C VAL A 629 -8.14 23.96 -13.32
N ALA A 630 -8.52 23.65 -14.56
CA ALA A 630 -7.59 23.51 -15.68
C ALA A 630 -6.78 24.79 -15.94
N TYR A 631 -7.36 25.98 -15.72
CA TYR A 631 -6.62 27.23 -15.85
C TYR A 631 -5.52 27.37 -14.79
N ALA A 632 -5.80 27.04 -13.53
CA ALA A 632 -4.81 27.07 -12.46
C ALA A 632 -3.71 26.02 -12.68
N GLU A 633 -4.10 24.78 -13.01
CA GLU A 633 -3.18 23.69 -13.30
C GLU A 633 -2.23 24.00 -14.45
N LYS A 634 -2.73 24.64 -15.52
CA LYS A 634 -1.91 25.09 -16.66
C LYS A 634 -0.71 25.94 -16.25
N TYR A 635 -0.81 26.68 -15.15
CA TYR A 635 0.26 27.53 -14.63
C TYR A 635 0.91 26.97 -13.36
N GLY A 636 0.64 25.71 -13.02
CA GLY A 636 1.20 25.05 -11.82
C GLY A 636 0.72 25.65 -10.50
N VAL A 637 -0.40 26.38 -10.51
CA VAL A 637 -0.96 27.00 -9.31
C VAL A 637 -1.78 25.97 -8.55
N LEU A 638 -1.47 25.78 -7.26
CA LEU A 638 -2.22 24.89 -6.39
C LEU A 638 -3.68 25.34 -6.29
N VAL A 639 -4.63 24.41 -6.37
CA VAL A 639 -6.06 24.68 -6.16
C VAL A 639 -6.48 24.19 -4.77
N VAL A 640 -7.05 25.08 -3.97
CA VAL A 640 -7.55 24.81 -2.62
C VAL A 640 -9.00 25.33 -2.53
N PRO A 641 -10.01 24.53 -2.88
CA PRO A 641 -11.41 24.82 -2.55
C PRO A 641 -11.61 24.98 -1.05
N SER A 642 -12.47 25.93 -0.67
CA SER A 642 -13.13 25.93 0.63
C SER A 642 -14.53 25.33 0.51
N VAL A 643 -14.77 24.22 1.21
CA VAL A 643 -16.04 23.48 1.21
C VAL A 643 -16.61 23.53 2.63
N ASN A 644 -17.47 24.52 2.88
CA ASN A 644 -18.03 24.80 4.19
C ASN A 644 -19.57 24.79 4.13
N LEU A 645 -20.22 24.43 5.24
CA LEU A 645 -21.68 24.29 5.35
C LEU A 645 -22.41 25.54 4.84
N PHE A 646 -21.92 26.73 5.18
CA PHE A 646 -22.58 27.99 4.85
C PHE A 646 -22.45 28.40 3.38
N HIS A 647 -21.64 27.72 2.56
CA HIS A 647 -21.58 27.97 1.11
C HIS A 647 -22.83 27.45 0.38
N TYR A 648 -23.61 26.57 1.03
CA TYR A 648 -24.73 25.85 0.42
C TYR A 648 -26.07 26.32 0.99
N THR A 649 -26.51 27.51 0.59
CA THR A 649 -27.79 28.09 1.09
C THR A 649 -29.02 27.67 0.29
N ASP A 650 -28.84 27.36 -1.00
CA ASP A 650 -29.93 27.09 -1.95
C ASP A 650 -30.16 25.59 -2.23
N ILE A 651 -29.33 24.74 -1.62
CA ILE A 651 -29.35 23.28 -1.72
C ILE A 651 -29.03 22.69 -0.35
N ASP A 652 -29.48 21.46 -0.09
CA ASP A 652 -29.02 20.72 1.07
C ASP A 652 -27.47 20.71 1.11
N PRO A 653 -26.84 21.18 2.21
CA PRO A 653 -25.40 21.32 2.26
C PRO A 653 -24.63 20.03 2.00
N MET A 654 -25.16 18.89 2.44
CA MET A 654 -24.50 17.60 2.19
C MET A 654 -24.56 17.23 0.72
N VAL A 655 -25.69 17.47 0.06
CA VAL A 655 -25.84 17.20 -1.39
C VAL A 655 -24.96 18.14 -2.22
N GLY A 656 -24.94 19.43 -1.88
CA GLY A 656 -24.13 20.43 -2.57
C GLY A 656 -22.63 20.16 -2.42
N ALA A 657 -22.16 19.96 -1.19
CA ALA A 657 -20.77 19.68 -0.89
C ALA A 657 -20.29 18.39 -1.57
N ARG A 658 -21.09 17.31 -1.52
CA ARG A 658 -20.75 16.07 -2.21
C ARG A 658 -20.60 16.25 -3.72
N ARG A 659 -21.55 16.93 -4.37
CA ARG A 659 -21.51 17.21 -5.81
C ARG A 659 -20.19 17.90 -6.19
N ASP A 660 -19.83 18.94 -5.45
CA ASP A 660 -18.64 19.74 -5.78
C ASP A 660 -17.36 19.00 -5.45
N ILE A 661 -17.30 18.27 -4.33
CA ILE A 661 -16.17 17.42 -3.96
C ILE A 661 -15.93 16.34 -5.02
N GLU A 662 -16.96 15.65 -5.48
CA GLU A 662 -16.84 14.62 -6.52
C GLU A 662 -16.26 15.21 -7.81
N MET A 663 -16.80 16.35 -8.29
CA MET A 663 -16.27 17.05 -9.47
C MET A 663 -14.82 17.49 -9.28
N LEU A 664 -14.48 18.13 -8.16
CA LEU A 664 -13.13 18.62 -7.90
C LEU A 664 -12.10 17.48 -7.83
N LYS A 665 -12.48 16.32 -7.29
CA LYS A 665 -11.62 15.13 -7.28
C LYS A 665 -11.36 14.61 -8.70
N GLU A 666 -12.41 14.55 -9.53
CA GLU A 666 -12.33 14.17 -10.95
C GLU A 666 -11.39 15.10 -11.72
N GLU A 667 -11.48 16.41 -11.47
CA GLU A 667 -10.64 17.45 -12.07
C GLU A 667 -9.23 17.55 -11.48
N GLY A 668 -8.79 16.59 -10.67
CA GLY A 668 -7.41 16.56 -10.21
C GLY A 668 -7.11 17.33 -8.92
N VAL A 669 -8.09 18.02 -8.32
CA VAL A 669 -7.90 18.79 -7.08
C VAL A 669 -7.61 17.87 -5.90
N ARG A 670 -6.63 18.24 -5.07
CA ARG A 670 -6.15 17.42 -3.95
C ARG A 670 -6.16 18.11 -2.59
N TYR A 671 -6.16 19.43 -2.53
CA TYR A 671 -6.21 20.16 -1.27
C TYR A 671 -7.62 20.63 -1.03
N PHE A 672 -8.13 20.45 0.18
CA PHE A 672 -9.48 20.88 0.52
C PHE A 672 -9.44 21.52 1.91
N GLN A 673 -9.72 22.82 1.99
CA GLN A 673 -10.17 23.38 3.24
C GLN A 673 -11.60 22.94 3.43
N ILE A 674 -11.91 22.31 4.56
CA ILE A 674 -13.19 21.62 4.70
C ILE A 674 -13.71 21.63 6.13
N ASP A 675 -15.02 21.79 6.27
CA ASP A 675 -15.74 21.47 7.51
C ASP A 675 -15.71 19.96 7.75
N SER A 676 -15.46 19.53 8.99
CA SER A 676 -15.37 18.11 9.36
C SER A 676 -16.57 17.28 8.93
N GLU A 677 -17.75 17.88 8.84
CA GLU A 677 -19.00 17.27 8.40
C GLU A 677 -18.94 16.66 6.99
N PHE A 678 -18.00 17.11 6.16
CA PHE A 678 -17.83 16.65 4.78
C PHE A 678 -16.56 15.81 4.58
N ASP A 679 -15.73 15.68 5.62
CA ASP A 679 -14.41 15.08 5.50
C ASP A 679 -14.49 13.59 5.14
N GLY A 680 -15.55 12.86 5.53
CA GLY A 680 -15.75 11.45 5.23
C GLY A 680 -15.84 11.09 3.74
N TRP A 681 -15.99 12.07 2.84
CA TRP A 681 -15.91 11.85 1.38
C TRP A 681 -14.48 11.96 0.80
N LEU A 682 -13.55 12.44 1.62
CA LEU A 682 -12.17 12.76 1.24
C LEU A 682 -11.12 12.11 2.15
N LEU A 683 -11.42 11.95 3.44
CA LEU A 683 -10.72 11.06 4.35
C LEU A 683 -11.08 9.62 4.00
N PRO A 684 -10.10 8.71 4.00
CA PRO A 684 -10.42 7.29 4.00
C PRO A 684 -11.26 7.01 5.26
N LEU A 685 -12.48 6.50 5.09
CA LEU A 685 -13.43 6.23 6.19
C LEU A 685 -12.70 5.49 7.35
N GLY A 686 -12.34 6.24 8.38
CA GLY A 686 -11.94 5.71 9.68
C GLY A 686 -13.21 5.35 10.43
N GLY A 687 -13.26 4.13 10.98
CA GLY A 687 -14.46 3.59 11.60
C GLY A 687 -15.02 4.45 12.73
N GLU A 688 -16.35 4.56 12.76
CA GLU A 688 -17.10 4.65 14.02
C GLU A 688 -16.91 3.37 14.86
#